data_AF-A0A8S8ZMF1-F1
#
_entry.id   AF-A0A8S8ZMF1-F1
#
_cell.length_a   1.000
_cell.length_b   1.000
_cell.length_c   1.000
_cell.angle_alpha   90.00
_cell.angle_beta   90.00
_cell.angle_gamma   90.00
#
_symmetry.space_group_name_H-M   'P 1'
#
loop_
_entity.id
_entity.type
_entity.pdbx_description
1 polymer ?
#
loop_
_entity_poly.entity_id
_entity_poly.type
_entity_poly.pdbx_seq_one_letter_code
_entity_poly.pdbx_strand_id
1 'polypeptide(L)'
;MAMIEEKKGTDSNDWSAKQKGKGKNKKTNKGGEAANEKADIAKIIKMILKKNFQPVIVFNFSKRECEQMALASSTMKFNAPDEENMVNKVFENALAQLSEDDKNLPQIANILPLLRKGIGVHHSGLLPILKETIEILFQEGLIKVLFATETFSIGLNMPARTVVFTQVTKWDGQQRRPLTSSEYIQMAGRAGRRGLDDRGIVIMMVDDKLEPETARAIVVGNQDKLNSAFHLGYNMVLNLLRIEAISPEYMLERCFFQFQNAASVPQLERELISLQQERDSIIIPDESIVKDYYNVRQQLEDYNKDMVHVIQHPQNCVGFFQEGRLIHIKSPSGVDFGWGVLIKHTPRQQPKNGQPPYPDQESYLLDVLLKVSGDFNPKARGEKPMPEGIMPAGKDSKNARWEVVPCLLNCLKALGQLRVFLPKRLESADEKDGVGKATDEISRRFPDGIPMLDPMENMGINDDSFKKLLRKIEVLESRLVANPLHNSPLLIELWNQYSLKTQLAEQIKDKKKAIAQAHSVAQLDELKSRKRVLRRLGFINDAEVVEMKARVACEISSTEGHELLLAELLFNRFFNELSPEICACILSCFIFDEKIETQALKEELAKPYREIQAQARIIAKVSAESKLDVNEDEYVQSLKWQLMETVLAWAQGRPFSEICKMTNVYEGSLIRLFRRLEELLRQMAEAARVMGSEELKDKFELSLSKIRRDIVSFNSLYL
;
A
#
# COMPACT_ATOMS: atom_id res chain seq x y z
N MET A 1 -31.57 -13.41 -23.04
CA MET A 1 -30.19 -13.73 -23.49
C MET A 1 -29.89 -13.23 -24.90
N ALA A 2 -30.86 -13.22 -25.84
CA ALA A 2 -30.64 -12.75 -27.22
C ALA A 2 -30.17 -11.27 -27.38
N MET A 3 -30.58 -10.34 -26.50
CA MET A 3 -30.09 -8.95 -26.53
C MET A 3 -28.63 -8.76 -26.08
N ILE A 4 -28.01 -9.79 -25.47
CA ILE A 4 -26.61 -9.77 -25.03
C ILE A 4 -25.69 -10.18 -26.19
N GLU A 5 -26.17 -11.01 -27.12
CA GLU A 5 -25.42 -11.39 -28.32
C GLU A 5 -25.31 -10.25 -29.34
N GLU A 6 -26.31 -9.40 -29.47
CA GLU A 6 -26.26 -8.25 -30.40
C GLU A 6 -25.22 -7.18 -30.02
N LYS A 7 -24.67 -7.22 -28.80
CA LYS A 7 -23.65 -6.27 -28.32
C LYS A 7 -22.24 -6.87 -28.21
N LYS A 8 -22.03 -8.14 -28.56
CA LYS A 8 -20.68 -8.70 -28.70
C LYS A 8 -20.01 -8.07 -29.93
N GLY A 9 -18.81 -7.51 -29.73
CA GLY A 9 -18.01 -6.98 -30.83
C GLY A 9 -17.62 -8.10 -31.79
N THR A 10 -17.83 -7.91 -33.08
CA THR A 10 -17.40 -8.82 -34.14
C THR A 10 -15.95 -8.56 -34.51
N ASP A 11 -15.18 -9.63 -34.66
CA ASP A 11 -13.76 -9.60 -35.03
C ASP A 11 -13.56 -8.91 -36.39
N SER A 12 -12.47 -8.16 -36.57
CA SER A 12 -12.26 -7.40 -37.83
C SER A 12 -11.95 -8.29 -39.03
N ASN A 13 -11.62 -9.57 -38.79
CA ASN A 13 -11.29 -10.56 -39.80
C ASN A 13 -12.42 -11.55 -40.10
N ASP A 14 -13.59 -11.41 -39.47
CA ASP A 14 -14.76 -12.25 -39.75
C ASP A 14 -15.50 -11.72 -40.99
N TRP A 15 -15.58 -12.53 -42.05
CA TRP A 15 -16.20 -12.14 -43.32
C TRP A 15 -17.71 -11.89 -43.20
N SER A 16 -18.34 -12.39 -42.13
CA SER A 16 -19.78 -12.29 -41.86
C SER A 16 -20.17 -11.12 -40.92
N ALA A 17 -19.20 -10.30 -40.50
CA ALA A 17 -19.39 -9.23 -39.54
C ALA A 17 -20.35 -8.11 -40.04
N LYS A 18 -21.39 -7.80 -39.25
CA LYS A 18 -22.35 -6.72 -39.55
C LYS A 18 -21.70 -5.33 -39.42
N GLN A 19 -21.47 -4.66 -40.55
CA GLN A 19 -20.93 -3.29 -40.62
C GLN A 19 -22.05 -2.22 -40.65
N LYS A 20 -21.89 -1.11 -39.89
CA LYS A 20 -22.80 0.06 -39.95
C LYS A 20 -22.12 1.26 -40.64
N GLY A 21 -22.84 1.93 -41.56
CA GLY A 21 -22.41 3.14 -42.30
C GLY A 21 -22.74 3.09 -43.81
N LYS A 22 -22.84 4.24 -44.49
CA LYS A 22 -23.01 4.35 -45.96
C LYS A 22 -21.71 4.84 -46.63
N GLY A 23 -21.36 4.26 -47.79
CA GLY A 23 -20.18 4.64 -48.58
C GLY A 23 -18.86 4.00 -48.11
N LYS A 24 -17.72 4.56 -48.55
CA LYS A 24 -16.35 4.04 -48.31
C LYS A 24 -15.89 4.03 -46.84
N ASN A 25 -16.70 4.52 -45.89
CA ASN A 25 -16.39 4.59 -44.46
C ASN A 25 -17.26 3.63 -43.62
N LYS A 26 -17.18 2.32 -43.86
CA LYS A 26 -17.79 1.30 -42.99
C LYS A 26 -16.78 0.85 -41.92
N LYS A 27 -17.16 0.84 -40.64
CA LYS A 27 -16.32 0.36 -39.51
C LYS A 27 -16.96 -0.85 -38.82
N THR A 28 -16.13 -1.80 -38.37
CA THR A 28 -16.53 -2.97 -37.56
C THR A 28 -16.61 -2.60 -36.08
N ASN A 29 -17.55 -3.24 -35.36
CA ASN A 29 -17.83 -2.95 -33.96
C ASN A 29 -16.76 -3.62 -33.05
N LYS A 30 -15.69 -2.89 -32.70
CA LYS A 30 -14.66 -3.37 -31.78
C LYS A 30 -15.18 -3.35 -30.34
N GLY A 31 -15.22 -4.52 -29.69
CA GLY A 31 -15.47 -4.65 -28.25
C GLY A 31 -14.40 -3.90 -27.46
N GLY A 32 -14.80 -3.25 -26.36
CA GLY A 32 -14.03 -2.24 -25.65
C GLY A 32 -12.72 -2.70 -24.99
N GLU A 33 -11.83 -1.72 -24.84
CA GLU A 33 -10.58 -1.73 -24.08
C GLU A 33 -10.77 -2.15 -22.61
N ALA A 34 -9.65 -2.49 -21.94
CA ALA A 34 -9.50 -2.87 -20.53
C ALA A 34 -10.69 -2.52 -19.62
N ALA A 35 -11.18 -3.51 -18.87
CA ALA A 35 -12.31 -3.39 -17.95
C ALA A 35 -12.21 -2.08 -17.15
N ASN A 36 -13.03 -1.12 -17.53
CA ASN A 36 -13.08 0.17 -16.90
C ASN A 36 -13.77 -0.03 -15.55
N GLU A 37 -13.03 -0.25 -14.46
CA GLU A 37 -13.56 -0.48 -13.10
C GLU A 37 -14.63 0.56 -12.72
N LYS A 38 -14.48 1.79 -13.23
CA LYS A 38 -15.43 2.91 -13.07
C LYS A 38 -16.78 2.69 -13.76
N ALA A 39 -16.84 1.85 -14.79
CA ALA A 39 -18.09 1.45 -15.43
C ALA A 39 -18.79 0.32 -14.65
N ASP A 40 -18.07 -0.48 -13.88
CA ASP A 40 -18.62 -1.62 -13.14
C ASP A 40 -19.34 -1.18 -11.86
N ILE A 41 -18.85 -0.15 -11.15
CA ILE A 41 -19.59 0.44 -10.03
C ILE A 41 -20.99 0.92 -10.44
N ALA A 42 -21.10 1.58 -11.59
CA ALA A 42 -22.39 2.06 -12.10
C ALA A 42 -23.35 0.89 -12.41
N LYS A 43 -22.82 -0.25 -12.88
CA LYS A 43 -23.62 -1.48 -13.07
C LYS A 43 -24.08 -2.07 -11.75
N ILE A 44 -23.22 -2.11 -10.74
CA ILE A 44 -23.54 -2.60 -9.39
C ILE A 44 -24.64 -1.73 -8.77
N ILE A 45 -24.49 -0.41 -8.81
CA ILE A 45 -25.50 0.53 -8.27
C ILE A 45 -26.84 0.37 -9.01
N LYS A 46 -26.82 0.21 -10.33
CA LYS A 46 -28.04 -0.03 -11.11
C LYS A 46 -28.72 -1.36 -10.75
N MET A 47 -27.94 -2.40 -10.44
CA MET A 47 -28.45 -3.68 -9.96
C MET A 47 -29.06 -3.53 -8.56
N ILE A 48 -28.37 -2.85 -7.65
CA ILE A 48 -28.82 -2.56 -6.27
C ILE A 48 -30.18 -1.84 -6.31
N LEU A 49 -30.32 -0.84 -7.18
CA LEU A 49 -31.59 -0.12 -7.34
C LEU A 49 -32.72 -1.05 -7.81
N LYS A 50 -32.49 -1.84 -8.86
CA LYS A 50 -33.51 -2.77 -9.40
C LYS A 50 -33.93 -3.86 -8.41
N LYS A 51 -33.03 -4.25 -7.51
CA LYS A 51 -33.27 -5.27 -6.48
C LYS A 51 -33.72 -4.67 -5.13
N ASN A 52 -33.94 -3.35 -5.07
CA ASN A 52 -34.34 -2.61 -3.88
C ASN A 52 -33.36 -2.74 -2.69
N PHE A 53 -32.07 -2.78 -2.96
CA PHE A 53 -31.02 -2.96 -1.94
C PHE A 53 -30.52 -1.64 -1.32
N GLN A 54 -31.39 -0.62 -1.28
CA GLN A 54 -31.10 0.73 -0.77
C GLN A 54 -31.47 0.88 0.73
N PRO A 55 -30.83 1.80 1.48
CA PRO A 55 -29.68 2.60 1.08
C PRO A 55 -28.40 1.76 1.00
N VAL A 56 -27.44 2.21 0.19
CA VAL A 56 -26.13 1.58 0.02
C VAL A 56 -25.00 2.55 0.41
N ILE A 57 -24.01 2.04 1.14
CA ILE A 57 -22.73 2.72 1.39
C ILE A 57 -21.67 2.09 0.49
N VAL A 58 -20.98 2.92 -0.29
CA VAL A 58 -19.86 2.52 -1.14
C VAL A 58 -18.58 3.05 -0.50
N PHE A 59 -17.74 2.16 0.03
CA PHE A 59 -16.46 2.51 0.65
C PHE A 59 -15.33 2.54 -0.37
N ASN A 60 -14.55 3.63 -0.34
CA ASN A 60 -13.27 3.78 -1.04
C ASN A 60 -12.29 4.58 -0.16
N PHE A 61 -10.99 4.31 -0.27
CA PHE A 61 -9.97 4.91 0.60
C PHE A 61 -9.45 6.27 0.11
N SER A 62 -9.83 6.71 -1.10
CA SER A 62 -9.40 7.95 -1.72
C SER A 62 -10.54 8.96 -1.82
N LYS A 63 -10.35 10.15 -1.24
CA LYS A 63 -11.29 11.30 -1.32
C LYS A 63 -11.68 11.60 -2.78
N ARG A 64 -10.67 11.64 -3.66
CA ARG A 64 -10.83 11.94 -5.09
C ARG A 64 -11.60 10.87 -5.84
N GLU A 65 -11.39 9.59 -5.51
CA GLU A 65 -12.10 8.49 -6.17
C GLU A 65 -13.57 8.44 -5.74
N CYS A 66 -13.88 8.74 -4.47
CA CYS A 66 -15.27 8.88 -4.00
C CYS A 66 -16.07 9.87 -4.84
N GLU A 67 -15.53 11.07 -5.06
CA GLU A 67 -16.18 12.12 -5.88
C GLU A 67 -16.34 11.69 -7.34
N GLN A 68 -15.33 11.04 -7.92
CA GLN A 68 -15.39 10.54 -9.30
C GLN A 68 -16.48 9.48 -9.49
N MET A 69 -16.62 8.55 -8.54
CA MET A 69 -17.66 7.51 -8.62
C MET A 69 -19.06 8.08 -8.40
N ALA A 70 -19.20 9.09 -7.54
CA ALA A 70 -20.44 9.84 -7.40
C ALA A 70 -20.82 10.56 -8.70
N LEU A 71 -19.85 11.20 -9.35
CA LEU A 71 -20.04 11.85 -10.65
C LEU A 71 -20.43 10.84 -11.75
N ALA A 72 -19.78 9.67 -11.80
CA ALA A 72 -20.14 8.61 -12.74
C ALA A 72 -21.59 8.10 -12.52
N SER A 73 -22.02 8.09 -11.26
CA SER A 73 -23.37 7.66 -10.86
C SER A 73 -24.42 8.77 -11.02
N SER A 74 -24.02 10.01 -11.25
CA SER A 74 -24.91 11.18 -11.40
C SER A 74 -25.86 11.11 -12.59
N THR A 75 -25.65 10.17 -13.51
CA THR A 75 -26.57 9.88 -14.63
C THR A 75 -27.89 9.28 -14.16
N MET A 76 -27.95 8.76 -12.94
CA MET A 76 -29.14 8.15 -12.33
C MET A 76 -29.76 9.10 -11.32
N LYS A 77 -31.11 9.04 -11.20
CA LYS A 77 -31.87 9.78 -10.18
C LYS A 77 -32.60 8.76 -9.30
N PHE A 78 -32.39 8.85 -7.99
CA PHE A 78 -32.92 7.93 -6.99
C PHE A 78 -34.09 8.53 -6.19
N ASN A 79 -34.12 9.86 -6.05
CA ASN A 79 -35.16 10.55 -5.30
C ASN A 79 -36.38 10.88 -6.13
N ALA A 80 -37.55 10.80 -5.49
CA ALA A 80 -38.81 11.31 -6.02
C ALA A 80 -38.87 12.86 -5.94
N PRO A 81 -39.78 13.53 -6.68
CA PRO A 81 -39.84 15.00 -6.72
C PRO A 81 -40.12 15.67 -5.37
N ASP A 82 -40.86 15.01 -4.48
CA ASP A 82 -41.13 15.44 -3.10
C ASP A 82 -39.87 15.32 -2.22
N GLU A 83 -39.16 14.20 -2.30
CA GLU A 83 -37.87 14.00 -1.62
C GLU A 83 -36.83 15.05 -2.07
N GLU A 84 -36.79 15.38 -3.36
CA GLU A 84 -35.91 16.42 -3.90
C GLU A 84 -36.18 17.80 -3.28
N ASN A 85 -37.46 18.16 -3.13
CA ASN A 85 -37.85 19.40 -2.46
C ASN A 85 -37.51 19.38 -0.96
N MET A 86 -37.64 18.22 -0.31
CA MET A 86 -37.26 18.06 1.10
C MET A 86 -35.76 18.22 1.29
N VAL A 87 -34.94 17.64 0.40
CA VAL A 87 -33.48 17.85 0.38
C VAL A 87 -33.15 19.33 0.27
N ASN A 88 -33.79 20.07 -0.64
CA ASN A 88 -33.55 21.50 -0.79
C ASN A 88 -33.85 22.29 0.48
N LYS A 89 -35.00 22.03 1.13
CA LYS A 89 -35.38 22.71 2.37
C LYS A 89 -34.39 22.45 3.50
N VAL A 90 -33.99 21.19 3.69
CA VAL A 90 -33.02 20.83 4.73
C VAL A 90 -31.66 21.47 4.44
N PHE A 91 -31.22 21.44 3.17
CA PHE A 91 -29.95 22.01 2.75
C PHE A 91 -29.91 23.54 2.90
N GLU A 92 -30.96 24.25 2.49
CA GLU A 92 -31.08 25.70 2.66
C GLU A 92 -31.10 26.11 4.13
N ASN A 93 -31.82 25.37 4.97
CA ASN A 93 -31.85 25.61 6.42
C ASN A 93 -30.48 25.40 7.06
N ALA A 94 -29.76 24.34 6.69
CA ALA A 94 -28.43 24.06 7.21
C ALA A 94 -27.43 25.17 6.82
N LEU A 95 -27.51 25.66 5.59
CA LEU A 95 -26.61 26.70 5.08
C LEU A 95 -27.02 28.12 5.46
N ALA A 96 -28.19 28.34 6.07
CA ALA A 96 -28.72 29.67 6.38
C ALA A 96 -27.76 30.51 7.26
N GLN A 97 -26.95 29.83 8.08
CA GLN A 97 -25.96 30.46 8.97
C GLN A 97 -24.66 30.90 8.26
N LEU A 98 -24.41 30.45 7.03
CA LEU A 98 -23.24 30.86 6.27
C LEU A 98 -23.46 32.24 5.61
N SER A 99 -22.36 32.93 5.33
CA SER A 99 -22.38 34.14 4.52
C SER A 99 -22.81 33.84 3.08
N GLU A 100 -23.31 34.85 2.35
CA GLU A 100 -23.68 34.67 0.93
C GLU A 100 -22.48 34.28 0.05
N ASP A 101 -21.28 34.77 0.37
CA ASP A 101 -20.06 34.37 -0.33
C ASP A 101 -19.71 32.90 -0.07
N ASP A 102 -19.88 32.42 1.17
CA ASP A 102 -19.60 31.03 1.54
C ASP A 102 -20.65 30.07 0.95
N LYS A 103 -21.93 30.46 0.91
CA LYS A 103 -23.01 29.67 0.26
C LYS A 103 -22.72 29.39 -1.22
N ASN A 104 -22.02 30.31 -1.88
CA ASN A 104 -21.66 30.22 -3.30
C ASN A 104 -20.32 29.51 -3.55
N LEU A 105 -19.72 28.89 -2.53
CA LEU A 105 -18.49 28.12 -2.72
C LEU A 105 -18.70 26.98 -3.73
N PRO A 106 -17.71 26.71 -4.61
CA PRO A 106 -17.82 25.67 -5.64
C PRO A 106 -18.20 24.29 -5.09
N GLN A 107 -17.66 23.91 -3.93
CA GLN A 107 -17.98 22.63 -3.29
C GLN A 107 -19.46 22.51 -2.93
N ILE A 108 -20.08 23.58 -2.41
CA ILE A 108 -21.50 23.62 -2.02
C ILE A 108 -22.39 23.59 -3.28
N ALA A 109 -22.05 24.41 -4.28
CA ALA A 109 -22.81 24.49 -5.53
C ALA A 109 -22.80 23.15 -6.30
N ASN A 110 -21.67 22.44 -6.29
CA ASN A 110 -21.52 21.17 -7.03
C ASN A 110 -22.17 19.98 -6.32
N ILE A 111 -22.27 19.99 -4.98
CA ILE A 111 -22.81 18.85 -4.24
C ILE A 111 -24.34 18.82 -4.21
N LEU A 112 -25.00 19.99 -4.18
CA LEU A 112 -26.46 20.07 -4.10
C LEU A 112 -27.18 19.32 -5.25
N PRO A 113 -26.79 19.44 -6.53
CA PRO A 113 -27.38 18.65 -7.61
C PRO A 113 -27.24 17.13 -7.45
N LEU A 114 -26.19 16.66 -6.76
CA LEU A 114 -26.02 15.23 -6.46
C LEU A 114 -26.96 14.79 -5.33
N LEU A 115 -27.06 15.60 -4.27
CA LEU A 115 -27.95 15.33 -3.13
C LEU A 115 -29.42 15.30 -3.56
N ARG A 116 -29.84 16.21 -4.46
CA ARG A 116 -31.18 16.20 -5.08
C ARG A 116 -31.51 14.89 -5.78
N LYS A 117 -30.50 14.19 -6.31
CA LYS A 117 -30.66 12.89 -6.97
C LYS A 117 -30.63 11.72 -5.98
N GLY A 118 -30.39 11.95 -4.69
CA GLY A 118 -30.23 10.92 -3.67
C GLY A 118 -28.83 10.32 -3.62
N ILE A 119 -27.82 11.03 -4.13
CA ILE A 119 -26.41 10.62 -4.17
C ILE A 119 -25.62 11.50 -3.20
N GLY A 120 -25.03 10.89 -2.18
CA GLY A 120 -24.17 11.57 -1.20
C GLY A 120 -22.70 11.24 -1.39
N VAL A 121 -21.84 12.13 -0.91
CA VAL A 121 -20.39 11.94 -0.79
C VAL A 121 -19.99 12.27 0.64
N HIS A 122 -19.14 11.46 1.26
CA HIS A 122 -18.64 11.69 2.63
C HIS A 122 -17.16 11.39 2.74
N HIS A 123 -16.35 12.41 2.96
CA HIS A 123 -14.94 12.27 3.29
C HIS A 123 -14.44 13.48 4.06
N SER A 124 -13.23 13.38 4.59
CA SER A 124 -12.62 14.43 5.42
C SER A 124 -12.29 15.74 4.67
N GLY A 125 -12.37 15.73 3.34
CA GLY A 125 -12.17 16.91 2.48
C GLY A 125 -13.40 17.81 2.33
N LEU A 126 -14.58 17.33 2.68
CA LEU A 126 -15.80 18.15 2.63
C LEU A 126 -15.84 19.15 3.79
N LEU A 127 -16.41 20.33 3.55
CA LEU A 127 -16.69 21.33 4.58
C LEU A 127 -17.41 20.65 5.76
N PRO A 128 -17.06 20.96 7.03
CA PRO A 128 -17.69 20.34 8.20
C PRO A 128 -19.22 20.40 8.16
N ILE A 129 -19.79 21.56 7.80
CA ILE A 129 -21.23 21.77 7.65
C ILE A 129 -21.86 20.86 6.59
N LEU A 130 -21.17 20.64 5.46
CA LEU A 130 -21.64 19.73 4.41
C LEU A 130 -21.61 18.29 4.88
N LYS A 131 -20.56 17.87 5.61
CA LYS A 131 -20.48 16.50 6.16
C LYS A 131 -21.67 16.22 7.07
N GLU A 132 -21.94 17.12 8.01
CA GLU A 132 -23.05 16.99 8.96
C GLU A 132 -24.40 17.02 8.25
N THR A 133 -24.59 17.92 7.27
CA THR A 133 -25.82 17.97 6.46
C THR A 133 -26.04 16.65 5.71
N ILE A 134 -24.98 16.04 5.15
CA ILE A 134 -25.05 14.76 4.44
C ILE A 134 -25.36 13.61 5.40
N GLU A 135 -24.81 13.62 6.61
CA GLU A 135 -25.13 12.67 7.66
C GLU A 135 -26.62 12.74 8.05
N ILE A 136 -27.16 13.95 8.24
CA ILE A 136 -28.60 14.17 8.51
C ILE A 136 -29.45 13.67 7.34
N LEU A 137 -29.14 14.06 6.11
CA LEU A 137 -29.87 13.62 4.91
C LEU A 137 -29.83 12.08 4.72
N PHE A 138 -28.74 11.43 5.13
CA PHE A 138 -28.62 9.97 5.07
C PHE A 138 -29.49 9.29 6.13
N GLN A 139 -29.53 9.81 7.35
CA GLN A 139 -30.38 9.29 8.43
C GLN A 139 -31.87 9.46 8.13
N GLU A 140 -32.27 10.59 7.54
CA GLU A 140 -33.63 10.84 7.05
C GLU A 140 -34.00 10.00 5.82
N GLY A 141 -33.06 9.18 5.30
CA GLY A 141 -33.29 8.30 4.16
C GLY A 141 -33.40 9.04 2.82
N LEU A 142 -33.05 10.34 2.76
CA LEU A 142 -33.06 11.15 1.53
C LEU A 142 -31.85 10.88 0.62
N ILE A 143 -30.83 10.19 1.13
CA ILE A 143 -29.70 9.70 0.35
C ILE A 143 -29.81 8.17 0.22
N LYS A 144 -29.88 7.68 -1.03
CA LYS A 144 -30.00 6.24 -1.33
C LYS A 144 -28.65 5.60 -1.61
N VAL A 145 -27.69 6.38 -2.14
CA VAL A 145 -26.33 5.94 -2.45
C VAL A 145 -25.35 6.90 -1.80
N LEU A 146 -24.53 6.43 -0.87
CA LEU A 146 -23.51 7.23 -0.20
C LEU A 146 -22.11 6.71 -0.57
N PHE A 147 -21.28 7.55 -1.18
CA PHE A 147 -19.86 7.27 -1.40
C PHE A 147 -19.06 7.81 -0.22
N ALA A 148 -18.41 6.92 0.54
CA ALA A 148 -17.77 7.30 1.79
C ALA A 148 -16.33 6.80 1.90
N THR A 149 -15.48 7.58 2.57
CA THR A 149 -14.20 7.07 3.06
C THR A 149 -14.36 6.29 4.36
N GLU A 150 -13.35 5.52 4.73
CA GLU A 150 -13.31 4.69 5.95
C GLU A 150 -13.76 5.44 7.21
N THR A 151 -13.45 6.73 7.34
CA THR A 151 -13.84 7.57 8.50
C THR A 151 -15.34 7.54 8.81
N PHE A 152 -16.20 7.28 7.82
CA PHE A 152 -17.64 7.15 8.01
C PHE A 152 -18.02 5.89 8.81
N SER A 153 -17.21 4.83 8.75
CA SER A 153 -17.45 3.61 9.52
C SER A 153 -17.23 3.79 11.03
N ILE A 154 -16.56 4.87 11.44
CA ILE A 154 -16.21 5.17 12.83
C ILE A 154 -17.28 6.06 13.49
N GLY A 155 -17.93 6.96 12.73
CA GLY A 155 -18.82 7.99 13.25
C GLY A 155 -20.30 7.58 13.33
N LEU A 156 -20.89 7.65 14.54
CA LEU A 156 -22.32 7.45 14.86
C LEU A 156 -22.99 6.19 14.28
N ASN A 157 -24.19 5.86 14.73
CA ASN A 157 -24.90 4.65 14.27
C ASN A 157 -25.70 4.94 12.97
N MET A 158 -25.01 4.98 11.83
CA MET A 158 -25.62 5.19 10.50
C MET A 158 -25.57 3.91 9.63
N PRO A 159 -26.46 2.93 9.86
CA PRO A 159 -26.49 1.68 9.10
C PRO A 159 -27.16 1.85 7.72
N ALA A 160 -26.75 1.01 6.78
CA ALA A 160 -27.32 0.88 5.44
C ALA A 160 -27.81 -0.54 5.20
N ARG A 161 -28.62 -0.78 4.16
CA ARG A 161 -29.01 -2.14 3.78
C ARG A 161 -27.84 -2.90 3.15
N THR A 162 -27.05 -2.18 2.35
CA THR A 162 -25.95 -2.75 1.57
C THR A 162 -24.66 -1.97 1.78
N VAL A 163 -23.53 -2.68 1.84
CA VAL A 163 -22.19 -2.11 1.81
C VAL A 163 -21.44 -2.64 0.59
N VAL A 164 -20.74 -1.76 -0.13
CA VAL A 164 -19.93 -2.10 -1.29
C VAL A 164 -18.49 -1.64 -1.04
N PHE A 165 -17.53 -2.56 -1.18
CA PHE A 165 -16.11 -2.25 -1.18
C PHE A 165 -15.62 -2.14 -2.62
N THR A 166 -15.10 -0.97 -2.99
CA THR A 166 -14.55 -0.77 -4.35
C THR A 166 -13.11 -1.24 -4.46
N GLN A 167 -12.39 -1.25 -3.34
CA GLN A 167 -11.02 -1.69 -3.22
C GLN A 167 -10.89 -2.53 -1.95
N VAL A 168 -9.99 -3.50 -2.01
CA VAL A 168 -9.65 -4.45 -0.94
C VAL A 168 -8.23 -4.25 -0.42
N THR A 169 -7.55 -3.23 -0.95
CA THR A 169 -6.21 -2.80 -0.56
C THR A 169 -6.23 -1.32 -0.19
N LYS A 170 -5.44 -0.95 0.80
CA LYS A 170 -5.34 0.40 1.37
C LYS A 170 -3.89 0.82 1.47
N TRP A 171 -3.63 2.11 1.31
CA TRP A 171 -2.33 2.72 1.60
C TRP A 171 -2.28 3.08 3.08
N ASP A 172 -1.29 2.55 3.80
CA ASP A 172 -1.10 2.83 5.23
C ASP A 172 -0.14 4.00 5.52
N GLY A 173 0.37 4.65 4.47
CA GLY A 173 1.41 5.67 4.55
C GLY A 173 2.74 5.22 3.96
N GLN A 174 3.02 3.92 3.99
CA GLN A 174 4.29 3.33 3.57
C GLN A 174 4.13 2.32 2.43
N GLN A 175 3.10 1.49 2.49
CA GLN A 175 2.86 0.43 1.51
C GLN A 175 1.36 0.26 1.24
N ARG A 176 1.07 -0.38 0.10
CA ARG A 176 -0.29 -0.79 -0.24
C ARG A 176 -0.50 -2.20 0.27
N ARG A 177 -1.28 -2.35 1.34
CA ARG A 177 -1.57 -3.63 1.98
C ARG A 177 -3.04 -4.05 1.80
N PRO A 178 -3.36 -5.35 1.89
CA PRO A 178 -4.75 -5.79 2.01
C PRO A 178 -5.41 -5.19 3.26
N LEU A 179 -6.74 -5.07 3.22
CA LEU A 179 -7.52 -4.75 4.41
C LEU A 179 -7.34 -5.82 5.48
N THR A 180 -7.37 -5.42 6.74
CA THR A 180 -7.39 -6.40 7.82
C THR A 180 -8.83 -6.86 8.11
N SER A 181 -8.97 -8.00 8.79
CA SER A 181 -10.29 -8.53 9.18
C SER A 181 -11.06 -7.53 10.04
N SER A 182 -10.38 -6.81 10.93
CA SER A 182 -11.02 -5.81 11.80
C SER A 182 -11.52 -4.60 11.02
N GLU A 183 -10.73 -4.07 10.08
CA GLU A 183 -11.15 -2.97 9.18
C GLU A 183 -12.37 -3.40 8.35
N TYR A 184 -12.33 -4.62 7.80
CA TYR A 184 -13.44 -5.19 7.04
C TYR A 184 -14.71 -5.30 7.89
N ILE A 185 -14.64 -5.90 9.08
CA ILE A 185 -15.80 -6.09 9.96
C ILE A 185 -16.39 -4.74 10.40
N GLN A 186 -15.56 -3.74 10.68
CA GLN A 186 -16.03 -2.40 11.05
C GLN A 186 -16.85 -1.74 9.93
N MET A 187 -16.38 -1.83 8.69
CA MET A 187 -17.07 -1.27 7.52
C MET A 187 -18.28 -2.12 7.09
N ALA A 188 -18.10 -3.43 6.99
CA ALA A 188 -19.15 -4.39 6.59
C ALA A 188 -20.28 -4.45 7.62
N GLY A 189 -19.98 -4.23 8.90
CA GLY A 189 -20.96 -4.14 9.99
C GLY A 189 -21.95 -2.98 9.86
N ARG A 190 -21.73 -2.05 8.92
CA ARG A 190 -22.72 -1.04 8.55
C ARG A 190 -23.84 -1.59 7.66
N ALA A 191 -23.73 -2.81 7.16
CA ALA A 191 -24.80 -3.46 6.38
C ALA A 191 -25.83 -4.15 7.29
N GLY A 192 -27.11 -3.95 7.00
CA GLY A 192 -28.26 -4.49 7.72
C GLY A 192 -28.78 -3.54 8.79
N ARG A 193 -29.97 -2.98 8.58
CA ARG A 193 -30.65 -2.10 9.53
C ARG A 193 -31.60 -2.91 10.41
N ARG A 194 -31.39 -2.83 11.73
CA ARG A 194 -32.23 -3.52 12.73
C ARG A 194 -33.69 -3.14 12.56
N GLY A 195 -34.55 -4.12 12.36
CA GLY A 195 -36.01 -3.94 12.22
C GLY A 195 -36.50 -3.52 10.83
N LEU A 196 -35.60 -3.20 9.89
CA LEU A 196 -35.97 -2.79 8.52
C LEU A 196 -35.50 -3.79 7.45
N ASP A 197 -34.37 -4.47 7.67
CA ASP A 197 -33.78 -5.38 6.70
C ASP A 197 -33.70 -6.83 7.23
N ASP A 198 -34.03 -7.82 6.40
CA ASP A 198 -33.91 -9.25 6.75
C ASP A 198 -32.45 -9.69 6.91
N ARG A 199 -31.54 -9.06 6.16
CA ARG A 199 -30.10 -9.33 6.14
C ARG A 199 -29.32 -8.14 5.59
N GLY A 200 -28.08 -7.97 6.05
CA GLY A 200 -27.11 -7.07 5.42
C GLY A 200 -26.49 -7.70 4.17
N ILE A 201 -26.29 -6.89 3.13
CA ILE A 201 -25.62 -7.33 1.90
C ILE A 201 -24.25 -6.65 1.82
N VAL A 202 -23.20 -7.46 1.64
CA VAL A 202 -21.83 -6.95 1.45
C VAL A 202 -21.33 -7.41 0.09
N ILE A 203 -20.85 -6.46 -0.73
CA ILE A 203 -20.31 -6.72 -2.07
C ILE A 203 -18.87 -6.24 -2.09
N MET A 204 -17.93 -7.12 -2.44
CA MET A 204 -16.52 -6.77 -2.61
C MET A 204 -16.15 -6.82 -4.09
N MET A 205 -15.62 -5.73 -4.61
CA MET A 205 -14.98 -5.69 -5.92
C MET A 205 -13.53 -6.18 -5.76
N VAL A 206 -13.19 -7.25 -6.45
CA VAL A 206 -11.86 -7.87 -6.42
C VAL A 206 -11.23 -7.80 -7.81
N ASP A 207 -9.93 -7.52 -7.86
CA ASP A 207 -9.13 -7.61 -9.07
C ASP A 207 -8.47 -8.99 -9.17
N ASP A 208 -8.02 -9.38 -10.37
CA ASP A 208 -7.37 -10.68 -10.64
C ASP A 208 -6.03 -10.85 -9.89
N LYS A 209 -5.57 -9.81 -9.18
CA LYS A 209 -4.31 -9.80 -8.43
C LYS A 209 -4.46 -10.34 -7.00
N LEU A 210 -5.67 -10.55 -6.51
CA LEU A 210 -5.89 -10.96 -5.12
C LEU A 210 -5.85 -12.48 -4.95
N GLU A 211 -4.91 -12.96 -4.13
CA GLU A 211 -4.75 -14.38 -3.82
C GLU A 211 -5.93 -14.90 -2.96
N PRO A 212 -6.44 -16.12 -3.21
CA PRO A 212 -7.55 -16.70 -2.45
C PRO A 212 -7.32 -16.72 -0.93
N GLU A 213 -6.09 -16.97 -0.49
CA GLU A 213 -5.69 -16.94 0.92
C GLU A 213 -5.89 -15.55 1.53
N THR A 214 -5.52 -14.49 0.81
CA THR A 214 -5.74 -13.11 1.24
C THR A 214 -7.23 -12.79 1.34
N ALA A 215 -8.04 -13.19 0.36
CA ALA A 215 -9.50 -13.01 0.41
C ALA A 215 -10.11 -13.71 1.61
N ARG A 216 -9.69 -14.96 1.85
CA ARG A 216 -10.15 -15.75 3.00
C ARG A 216 -9.77 -15.07 4.31
N ALA A 217 -8.55 -14.56 4.42
CA ALA A 217 -8.08 -13.85 5.60
C ALA A 217 -8.88 -12.57 5.87
N ILE A 218 -9.26 -11.80 4.85
CA ILE A 218 -10.06 -10.58 5.02
C ILE A 218 -11.47 -10.90 5.52
N VAL A 219 -12.15 -11.85 4.88
CA VAL A 219 -13.60 -12.06 5.08
C VAL A 219 -13.91 -13.00 6.24
N VAL A 220 -13.13 -14.08 6.38
CA VAL A 220 -13.36 -15.16 7.35
C VAL A 220 -12.22 -15.24 8.37
N GLY A 221 -11.16 -14.43 8.20
CA GLY A 221 -10.06 -14.41 9.14
C GLY A 221 -10.50 -13.97 10.53
N ASN A 222 -9.70 -14.37 11.52
CA ASN A 222 -9.90 -13.92 12.88
C ASN A 222 -9.72 -12.40 12.96
N GLN A 223 -10.48 -11.76 13.86
CA GLN A 223 -10.27 -10.37 14.18
C GLN A 223 -8.84 -10.13 14.68
N ASP A 224 -8.28 -9.00 14.28
CA ASP A 224 -6.94 -8.62 14.73
C ASP A 224 -6.94 -8.38 16.24
N LYS A 225 -5.84 -8.75 16.88
CA LYS A 225 -5.61 -8.40 18.28
C LYS A 225 -5.45 -6.88 18.39
N LEU A 226 -6.04 -6.29 19.43
CA LEU A 226 -5.78 -4.91 19.78
C LEU A 226 -4.34 -4.81 20.29
N ASN A 227 -3.41 -4.37 19.44
CA ASN A 227 -2.00 -4.20 19.79
C ASN A 227 -1.73 -2.74 20.18
N SER A 228 -0.93 -2.54 21.22
CA SER A 228 -0.53 -1.20 21.66
C SER A 228 0.38 -0.53 20.62
N ALA A 229 0.05 0.71 20.25
CA ALA A 229 0.90 1.60 19.45
C ALA A 229 1.66 2.61 20.33
N PHE A 230 1.83 2.30 21.63
CA PHE A 230 2.53 3.19 22.56
C PHE A 230 3.96 3.46 22.09
N HIS A 231 4.34 4.74 22.03
CA HIS A 231 5.69 5.21 21.76
C HIS A 231 5.98 6.46 22.60
N LEU A 232 7.26 6.80 22.76
CA LEU A 232 7.68 7.96 23.53
C LEU A 232 7.60 9.25 22.70
N GLY A 233 6.95 10.28 23.27
CA GLY A 233 6.94 11.64 22.74
C GLY A 233 7.69 12.61 23.67
N TYR A 234 8.22 13.72 23.15
CA TYR A 234 8.92 14.69 23.99
C TYR A 234 7.97 15.40 24.96
N ASN A 235 6.79 15.83 24.49
CA ASN A 235 5.78 16.42 25.38
C ASN A 235 5.40 15.48 26.53
N MET A 236 5.18 14.19 26.24
CA MET A 236 4.88 13.17 27.24
C MET A 236 5.98 13.07 28.30
N VAL A 237 7.23 12.92 27.89
CA VAL A 237 8.37 12.77 28.81
C VAL A 237 8.55 14.01 29.67
N LEU A 238 8.43 15.21 29.08
CA LEU A 238 8.56 16.47 29.82
C LEU A 238 7.44 16.66 30.85
N ASN A 239 6.19 16.34 30.48
CA ASN A 239 5.06 16.41 31.40
C ASN A 239 5.22 15.43 32.57
N LEU A 240 5.77 14.24 32.33
CA LEU A 240 6.03 13.26 33.38
C LEU A 240 7.18 13.69 34.28
N LEU A 241 8.27 14.24 33.74
CA LEU A 241 9.37 14.78 34.55
C LEU A 241 8.98 16.04 35.35
N ARG A 242 7.94 16.77 34.91
CA ARG A 242 7.44 17.96 35.60
C ARG A 242 6.73 17.65 36.91
N ILE A 243 6.11 16.47 37.03
CA ILE A 243 5.28 16.09 38.18
C ILE A 243 6.09 15.19 39.11
N GLU A 244 6.46 15.66 40.31
CA GLU A 244 7.33 14.89 41.23
C GLU A 244 6.77 13.51 41.63
N ALA A 245 5.45 13.33 41.61
CA ALA A 245 4.80 12.09 42.03
C ALA A 245 4.90 10.94 40.99
N ILE A 246 5.27 11.23 39.74
CA ILE A 246 5.25 10.26 38.63
C ILE A 246 6.55 10.40 37.83
N SER A 247 7.05 9.31 37.25
CA SER A 247 8.19 9.33 36.34
C SER A 247 7.83 8.77 34.96
N PRO A 248 8.61 9.10 33.91
CA PRO A 248 8.48 8.44 32.60
C PRO A 248 8.62 6.91 32.69
N GLU A 249 9.51 6.43 33.55
CA GLU A 249 9.72 5.01 33.82
C GLU A 249 8.45 4.35 34.39
N TYR A 250 7.76 5.02 35.31
CA TYR A 250 6.49 4.54 35.87
C TYR A 250 5.42 4.35 34.79
N MET A 251 5.33 5.27 33.82
CA MET A 251 4.39 5.13 32.71
C MET A 251 4.79 3.97 31.78
N LEU A 252 6.08 3.79 31.51
CA LEU A 252 6.59 2.70 30.68
C LEU A 252 6.28 1.33 31.29
N GLU A 253 6.39 1.18 32.60
CA GLU A 253 6.05 -0.07 33.29
C GLU A 253 4.55 -0.42 33.19
N ARG A 254 3.68 0.60 33.11
CA ARG A 254 2.23 0.44 33.11
C ARG A 254 1.58 0.56 31.73
N CYS A 255 2.37 0.78 30.68
CA CYS A 255 1.81 0.93 29.33
C CYS A 255 1.28 -0.42 28.82
N PHE A 256 0.25 -0.36 27.98
CA PHE A 256 -0.36 -1.58 27.44
C PHE A 256 0.62 -2.40 26.58
N PHE A 257 1.61 -1.75 25.96
CA PHE A 257 2.68 -2.43 25.22
C PHE A 257 3.51 -3.35 26.14
N GLN A 258 3.95 -2.84 27.29
CA GLN A 258 4.71 -3.62 28.27
C GLN A 258 3.87 -4.75 28.87
N PHE A 259 2.58 -4.49 29.14
CA PHE A 259 1.65 -5.51 29.59
C PHE A 259 1.50 -6.66 28.57
N GLN A 260 1.33 -6.34 27.28
CA GLN A 260 1.22 -7.33 26.22
C GLN A 260 2.48 -8.18 26.08
N ASN A 261 3.65 -7.54 26.11
CA ASN A 261 4.92 -8.25 26.05
C ASN A 261 5.09 -9.20 27.25
N ALA A 262 4.88 -8.70 28.47
CA ALA A 262 4.98 -9.49 29.69
C ALA A 262 4.00 -10.68 29.71
N ALA A 263 2.76 -10.48 29.23
CA ALA A 263 1.77 -11.55 29.14
C ALA A 263 2.08 -12.59 28.04
N SER A 264 2.77 -12.19 26.97
CA SER A 264 3.10 -13.07 25.84
C SER A 264 4.29 -14.00 26.12
N VAL A 265 5.25 -13.57 26.94
CA VAL A 265 6.49 -14.31 27.23
C VAL A 265 6.23 -15.73 27.72
N PRO A 266 5.38 -16.00 28.75
CA PRO A 266 5.17 -17.36 29.24
C PRO A 266 4.54 -18.30 28.20
N GLN A 267 3.78 -17.76 27.24
CA GLN A 267 3.26 -18.55 26.13
C GLN A 267 4.38 -18.87 25.13
N LEU A 268 5.18 -17.87 24.74
CA LEU A 268 6.30 -18.05 23.82
C LEU A 268 7.35 -19.03 24.39
N GLU A 269 7.62 -18.99 25.69
CA GLU A 269 8.52 -19.94 26.36
C GLU A 269 7.99 -21.37 26.29
N ARG A 270 6.69 -21.58 26.52
CA ARG A 270 6.07 -22.92 26.38
C ARG A 270 6.16 -23.44 24.93
N GLU A 271 5.87 -22.59 23.96
CA GLU A 271 6.01 -22.93 22.53
C GLU A 271 7.47 -23.26 22.18
N LEU A 272 8.42 -22.48 22.69
CA LEU A 272 9.85 -22.72 22.50
C LEU A 272 10.28 -24.08 23.08
N ILE A 273 9.82 -24.43 24.28
CA ILE A 273 10.14 -25.71 24.93
C ILE A 273 9.54 -26.87 24.12
N SER A 274 8.30 -26.75 23.64
CA SER A 274 7.67 -27.77 22.78
C SER A 274 8.49 -28.03 21.52
N LEU A 275 8.84 -26.96 20.80
CA LEU A 275 9.64 -27.07 19.57
C LEU A 275 11.04 -27.63 19.83
N GLN A 276 11.66 -27.28 20.97
CA GLN A 276 12.95 -27.85 21.38
C GLN A 276 12.85 -29.35 21.65
N GLN A 277 11.80 -29.80 22.36
CA GLN A 277 11.56 -31.22 22.60
C GLN A 277 11.34 -31.98 21.29
N GLU A 278 10.54 -31.42 20.37
CA GLU A 278 10.33 -32.01 19.05
C GLU A 278 11.64 -32.13 18.27
N ARG A 279 12.46 -31.07 18.23
CA ARG A 279 13.78 -31.12 17.57
C ARG A 279 14.72 -32.15 18.20
N ASP A 280 14.77 -32.21 19.53
CA ASP A 280 15.67 -33.11 20.27
C ASP A 280 15.21 -34.57 20.22
N SER A 281 13.91 -34.81 19.98
CA SER A 281 13.36 -36.15 19.73
C SER A 281 13.78 -36.73 18.37
N ILE A 282 14.19 -35.88 17.41
CA ILE A 282 14.67 -36.32 16.09
C ILE A 282 16.15 -36.71 16.19
N ILE A 283 16.39 -38.01 16.38
CA ILE A 283 17.73 -38.62 16.40
C ILE A 283 18.05 -39.14 15.00
N ILE A 284 19.08 -38.56 14.36
CA ILE A 284 19.49 -38.90 13.00
C ILE A 284 20.83 -39.66 13.07
N PRO A 285 20.93 -40.88 12.53
CA PRO A 285 22.21 -41.59 12.40
C PRO A 285 23.22 -40.78 11.59
N ASP A 286 24.47 -40.70 12.08
CA ASP A 286 25.57 -39.99 11.40
C ASP A 286 25.20 -38.57 10.91
N GLU A 287 24.58 -37.78 11.80
CA GLU A 287 24.08 -36.43 11.52
C GLU A 287 25.12 -35.51 10.85
N SER A 288 26.41 -35.70 11.13
CA SER A 288 27.49 -34.94 10.50
C SER A 288 27.56 -35.14 8.98
N ILE A 289 27.36 -36.37 8.51
CA ILE A 289 27.43 -36.73 7.09
C ILE A 289 26.17 -36.23 6.36
N VAL A 290 25.01 -36.38 7.00
CA VAL A 290 23.72 -35.89 6.47
C VAL A 290 23.73 -34.36 6.37
N LYS A 291 24.28 -33.68 7.40
CA LYS A 291 24.44 -32.23 7.41
C LYS A 291 25.34 -31.74 6.29
N ASP A 292 26.48 -32.38 6.08
CA ASP A 292 27.40 -32.03 4.98
C ASP A 292 26.70 -32.20 3.63
N TYR A 293 26.03 -33.34 3.42
CA TYR A 293 25.27 -33.60 2.19
C TYR A 293 24.16 -32.56 1.96
N TYR A 294 23.38 -32.24 3.00
CA TYR A 294 22.30 -31.26 2.94
C TYR A 294 22.81 -29.87 2.58
N ASN A 295 23.87 -29.41 3.25
CA ASN A 295 24.44 -28.09 3.01
C ASN A 295 25.05 -27.98 1.60
N VAL A 296 25.79 -29.00 1.17
CA VAL A 296 26.38 -29.05 -0.19
C VAL A 296 25.26 -29.01 -1.23
N ARG A 297 24.19 -29.77 -1.04
CA ARG A 297 23.05 -29.80 -1.97
C ARG A 297 22.29 -28.46 -2.02
N GLN A 298 22.01 -27.83 -0.89
CA GLN A 298 21.38 -26.51 -0.87
C GLN A 298 22.27 -25.45 -1.53
N GLN A 299 23.57 -25.41 -1.21
CA GLN A 299 24.50 -24.49 -1.85
C GLN A 299 24.61 -24.72 -3.36
N LEU A 300 24.58 -25.97 -3.79
CA LEU A 300 24.57 -26.33 -5.21
C LEU A 300 23.29 -25.84 -5.90
N GLU A 301 22.13 -25.96 -5.26
CA GLU A 301 20.86 -25.43 -5.78
C GLU A 301 20.90 -23.90 -5.91
N ASP A 302 21.47 -23.19 -4.94
CA ASP A 302 21.59 -21.74 -4.98
C ASP A 302 22.56 -21.26 -6.06
N TYR A 303 23.75 -21.85 -6.17
CA TYR A 303 24.67 -21.53 -7.26
C TYR A 303 24.12 -21.90 -8.65
N ASN A 304 23.29 -22.95 -8.73
CA ASN A 304 22.59 -23.28 -9.96
C ASN A 304 21.52 -22.24 -10.32
N LYS A 305 20.88 -21.58 -9.34
CA LYS A 305 19.99 -20.44 -9.61
C LYS A 305 20.79 -19.25 -10.12
N ASP A 306 21.93 -18.95 -9.52
CA ASP A 306 22.82 -17.86 -9.95
C ASP A 306 23.32 -18.09 -11.39
N MET A 307 23.70 -19.32 -11.71
CA MET A 307 24.13 -19.70 -13.07
C MET A 307 23.01 -19.45 -14.07
N VAL A 308 21.80 -19.90 -13.77
CA VAL A 308 20.62 -19.66 -14.63
C VAL A 308 20.33 -18.17 -14.75
N HIS A 309 20.47 -17.39 -13.68
CA HIS A 309 20.23 -15.95 -13.70
C HIS A 309 21.19 -15.21 -14.66
N VAL A 310 22.45 -15.65 -14.74
CA VAL A 310 23.42 -15.12 -15.73
C VAL A 310 23.07 -15.54 -17.15
N ILE A 311 22.65 -16.80 -17.35
CA ILE A 311 22.21 -17.30 -18.67
C ILE A 311 20.97 -16.55 -19.15
N GLN A 312 20.02 -16.26 -18.26
CA GLN A 312 18.79 -15.52 -18.55
C GLN A 312 19.04 -14.05 -18.90
N HIS A 313 20.26 -13.53 -18.73
CA HIS A 313 20.56 -12.17 -19.13
C HIS A 313 20.48 -12.04 -20.67
N PRO A 314 19.79 -11.02 -21.21
CA PRO A 314 19.59 -10.89 -22.67
C PRO A 314 20.88 -10.88 -23.49
N GLN A 315 21.97 -10.33 -22.94
CA GLN A 315 23.28 -10.30 -23.62
C GLN A 315 23.81 -11.70 -23.94
N ASN A 316 23.47 -12.70 -23.12
CA ASN A 316 24.01 -14.06 -23.21
C ASN A 316 23.09 -14.99 -24.02
N CYS A 317 21.76 -14.87 -23.88
CA CYS A 317 20.81 -15.83 -24.44
C CYS A 317 20.14 -15.39 -25.76
N VAL A 318 19.91 -14.09 -26.00
CA VAL A 318 19.11 -13.62 -27.15
C VAL A 318 19.73 -14.00 -28.49
N GLY A 319 21.06 -14.04 -28.58
CA GLY A 319 21.78 -14.49 -29.78
C GLY A 319 21.46 -15.95 -30.18
N PHE A 320 20.92 -16.75 -29.27
CA PHE A 320 20.54 -18.14 -29.48
C PHE A 320 19.03 -18.33 -29.67
N PHE A 321 18.22 -17.28 -29.69
CA PHE A 321 16.77 -17.35 -29.86
C PHE A 321 16.32 -17.47 -31.32
N GLN A 322 16.86 -18.47 -32.03
CA GLN A 322 16.35 -18.81 -33.36
C GLN A 322 15.05 -19.60 -33.27
N GLU A 323 14.11 -19.31 -34.16
CA GLU A 323 12.85 -20.03 -34.28
C GLU A 323 13.11 -21.54 -34.47
N GLY A 324 12.36 -22.35 -33.71
CA GLY A 324 12.47 -23.80 -33.71
C GLY A 324 13.48 -24.37 -32.73
N ARG A 325 14.26 -23.54 -32.02
CA ARG A 325 15.21 -24.04 -31.01
C ARG A 325 14.50 -24.71 -29.85
N LEU A 326 15.05 -25.83 -29.37
CA LEU A 326 14.59 -26.47 -28.15
C LEU A 326 14.94 -25.62 -26.93
N ILE A 327 13.97 -25.43 -26.04
CA ILE A 327 14.10 -24.61 -24.85
C ILE A 327 13.51 -25.36 -23.65
N HIS A 328 14.25 -25.41 -22.54
CA HIS A 328 13.78 -26.00 -21.30
C HIS A 328 13.17 -24.92 -20.42
N ILE A 329 11.89 -25.09 -20.06
CA ILE A 329 11.11 -24.08 -19.36
C ILE A 329 10.80 -24.53 -17.94
N LYS A 330 11.23 -23.73 -16.96
CA LYS A 330 10.95 -23.91 -15.54
C LYS A 330 10.47 -22.60 -14.96
N SER A 331 9.30 -22.60 -14.34
CA SER A 331 8.76 -21.41 -13.68
C SER A 331 9.69 -20.98 -12.53
N PRO A 332 9.78 -19.68 -12.23
CA PRO A 332 10.46 -19.17 -11.04
C PRO A 332 9.95 -19.80 -9.73
N SER A 333 8.70 -20.27 -9.71
CA SER A 333 8.09 -21.01 -8.60
C SER A 333 8.68 -22.42 -8.39
N GLY A 334 9.56 -22.88 -9.27
CA GLY A 334 10.20 -24.19 -9.20
C GLY A 334 9.49 -25.28 -10.03
N VAL A 335 8.32 -25.00 -10.61
CA VAL A 335 7.58 -25.95 -11.45
C VAL A 335 8.26 -26.13 -12.81
N ASP A 336 8.65 -27.36 -13.14
CA ASP A 336 9.27 -27.71 -14.42
C ASP A 336 8.22 -28.10 -15.46
N PHE A 337 8.18 -27.38 -16.58
CA PHE A 337 7.29 -27.65 -17.72
C PHE A 337 7.94 -28.52 -18.79
N GLY A 338 9.22 -28.84 -18.63
CA GLY A 338 9.97 -29.68 -19.54
C GLY A 338 10.40 -28.95 -20.81
N TRP A 339 10.75 -29.74 -21.82
CA TRP A 339 11.29 -29.26 -23.08
C TRP A 339 10.18 -28.81 -24.02
N GLY A 340 10.35 -27.62 -24.58
CA GLY A 340 9.49 -27.03 -25.59
C GLY A 340 10.26 -26.54 -26.80
N VAL A 341 9.52 -25.91 -27.72
CA VAL A 341 10.08 -25.31 -28.94
C VAL A 341 9.83 -23.81 -28.93
N LEU A 342 10.89 -23.03 -29.10
CA LEU A 342 10.80 -21.58 -29.22
C LEU A 342 10.12 -21.21 -30.54
N ILE A 343 8.97 -20.54 -30.46
CA ILE A 343 8.23 -20.07 -31.64
C ILE A 343 8.65 -18.65 -31.98
N LYS A 344 8.61 -17.75 -30.97
CA LYS A 344 8.91 -16.34 -31.15
C LYS A 344 9.45 -15.74 -29.86
N HIS A 345 10.32 -14.74 -29.96
CA HIS A 345 10.68 -13.89 -28.84
C HIS A 345 10.33 -12.44 -29.17
N THR A 346 9.81 -11.70 -28.19
CA THR A 346 9.44 -10.29 -28.34
C THR A 346 9.92 -9.48 -27.15
N PRO A 347 10.54 -8.30 -27.35
CA PRO A 347 10.85 -7.41 -26.24
C PRO A 347 9.55 -6.90 -25.61
N ARG A 348 9.49 -6.91 -24.29
CA ARG A 348 8.38 -6.40 -23.50
C ARG A 348 8.36 -4.88 -23.61
N GLN A 349 7.17 -4.31 -23.78
CA GLN A 349 7.02 -2.85 -23.77
C GLN A 349 7.38 -2.32 -22.38
N GLN A 350 8.07 -1.18 -22.35
CA GLN A 350 8.37 -0.51 -21.08
C GLN A 350 7.06 -0.16 -20.34
N PRO A 351 7.06 -0.24 -19.00
CA PRO A 351 5.88 0.10 -18.23
C PRO A 351 5.48 1.56 -18.46
N LYS A 352 4.16 1.83 -18.50
CA LYS A 352 3.64 3.19 -18.62
C LYS A 352 3.71 3.90 -17.26
N ASN A 353 4.17 5.15 -17.25
CA ASN A 353 4.16 6.13 -16.15
C ASN A 353 4.61 5.63 -14.75
N GLY A 354 5.83 6.01 -14.36
CA GLY A 354 6.26 6.07 -12.94
C GLY A 354 6.54 4.74 -12.24
N GLN A 355 6.28 3.60 -12.87
CA GLN A 355 6.72 2.30 -12.37
C GLN A 355 8.22 2.07 -12.69
N PRO A 356 8.96 1.38 -11.82
CA PRO A 356 10.36 1.05 -12.08
C PRO A 356 10.49 0.21 -13.36
N PRO A 357 11.59 0.34 -14.11
CA PRO A 357 11.85 -0.50 -15.27
C PRO A 357 11.91 -1.97 -14.85
N TYR A 358 11.44 -2.87 -15.73
CA TYR A 358 11.60 -4.30 -15.52
C TYR A 358 13.09 -4.68 -15.49
N PRO A 359 13.50 -5.65 -14.64
CA PRO A 359 14.86 -6.18 -14.72
C PRO A 359 15.11 -6.80 -16.09
N ASP A 360 16.37 -6.83 -16.52
CA ASP A 360 16.72 -7.31 -17.87
C ASP A 360 16.30 -8.77 -18.11
N GLN A 361 16.28 -9.60 -17.06
CA GLN A 361 15.81 -10.99 -17.08
C GLN A 361 14.29 -11.13 -17.28
N GLU A 362 13.52 -10.04 -17.22
CA GLU A 362 12.06 -10.00 -17.47
C GLU A 362 11.70 -9.10 -18.66
N SER A 363 12.70 -8.60 -19.38
CA SER A 363 12.54 -7.67 -20.49
C SER A 363 12.05 -8.34 -21.79
N TYR A 364 12.05 -9.67 -21.88
CA TYR A 364 11.57 -10.42 -23.04
C TYR A 364 10.43 -11.37 -22.70
N LEU A 365 9.49 -11.48 -23.62
CA LEU A 365 8.45 -12.50 -23.68
C LEU A 365 8.80 -13.52 -24.76
N LEU A 366 8.81 -14.79 -24.37
CA LEU A 366 9.10 -15.95 -25.20
C LEU A 366 7.78 -16.70 -25.45
N ASP A 367 7.30 -16.72 -26.69
CA ASP A 367 6.21 -17.60 -27.10
C ASP A 367 6.80 -19.00 -27.34
N VAL A 368 6.52 -19.95 -26.44
CA VAL A 368 7.09 -21.30 -26.45
C VAL A 368 5.98 -22.34 -26.56
N LEU A 369 6.15 -23.32 -27.44
CA LEU A 369 5.26 -24.48 -27.54
C LEU A 369 5.61 -25.50 -26.44
N LEU A 370 4.69 -25.71 -25.50
CA LEU A 370 4.86 -26.59 -24.34
C LEU A 370 3.71 -27.60 -24.24
N LYS A 371 3.98 -28.74 -23.62
CA LYS A 371 2.98 -29.77 -23.31
C LYS A 371 2.38 -29.47 -21.94
N VAL A 372 1.17 -28.94 -21.93
CA VAL A 372 0.55 -28.36 -20.73
C VAL A 372 -0.86 -28.89 -20.52
N SER A 373 -1.32 -28.82 -19.27
CA SER A 373 -2.69 -29.09 -18.87
C SER A 373 -3.26 -27.92 -18.07
N GLY A 374 -4.59 -27.92 -17.88
CA GLY A 374 -5.32 -26.86 -17.21
C GLY A 374 -6.09 -25.93 -18.16
N ASP A 375 -7.14 -25.33 -17.62
CA ASP A 375 -7.95 -24.31 -18.31
C ASP A 375 -7.35 -22.93 -18.06
N PHE A 376 -6.54 -22.46 -19.00
CA PHE A 376 -5.94 -21.13 -18.97
C PHE A 376 -6.19 -20.40 -20.29
N ASN A 377 -6.08 -19.08 -20.29
CA ASN A 377 -6.13 -18.29 -21.52
C ASN A 377 -4.71 -18.20 -22.13
N PRO A 378 -4.41 -18.91 -23.23
CA PRO A 378 -3.06 -18.93 -23.82
C PRO A 378 -2.66 -17.58 -24.45
N LYS A 379 -3.62 -16.68 -24.67
CA LYS A 379 -3.36 -15.33 -25.20
C LYS A 379 -3.15 -14.28 -24.10
N ALA A 380 -3.29 -14.64 -22.83
CA ALA A 380 -3.09 -13.71 -21.73
C ALA A 380 -1.60 -13.33 -21.63
N ARG A 381 -1.30 -12.06 -21.92
CA ARG A 381 0.03 -11.45 -21.74
C ARG A 381 -0.04 -10.55 -20.51
N GLY A 382 0.22 -11.13 -19.33
CA GLY A 382 0.16 -10.45 -18.04
C GLY A 382 1.53 -10.00 -17.52
N GLU A 383 1.54 -9.43 -16.31
CA GLU A 383 2.78 -9.16 -15.56
C GLU A 383 3.42 -10.43 -14.98
N LYS A 384 2.63 -11.51 -14.86
CA LYS A 384 3.06 -12.78 -14.27
C LYS A 384 4.02 -13.54 -15.21
N PRO A 385 4.89 -14.43 -14.68
CA PRO A 385 5.86 -15.19 -15.47
C PRO A 385 5.24 -16.07 -16.57
N MET A 386 4.03 -16.59 -16.31
CA MET A 386 3.25 -17.44 -17.21
C MET A 386 1.74 -17.18 -16.97
N PRO A 387 0.86 -17.58 -17.91
CA PRO A 387 -0.58 -17.56 -17.70
C PRO A 387 -1.02 -18.39 -16.49
N GLU A 388 -1.98 -17.89 -15.73
CA GLU A 388 -2.50 -18.56 -14.54
C GLU A 388 -3.31 -19.82 -14.87
N GLY A 389 -3.24 -20.82 -14.00
CA GLY A 389 -3.95 -22.09 -14.17
C GLY A 389 -3.23 -23.10 -15.07
N ILE A 390 -2.03 -22.77 -15.57
CA ILE A 390 -1.22 -23.67 -16.38
C ILE A 390 -0.48 -24.68 -15.49
N MET A 391 -0.55 -25.96 -15.85
CA MET A 391 0.10 -27.05 -15.13
C MET A 391 0.94 -27.90 -16.10
N PRO A 392 2.07 -28.47 -15.63
CA PRO A 392 2.85 -29.40 -16.44
C PRO A 392 2.03 -30.68 -16.69
N ALA A 393 2.15 -31.23 -17.90
CA ALA A 393 1.46 -32.47 -18.26
C ALA A 393 2.14 -33.69 -17.60
N GLY A 394 1.58 -34.19 -16.50
CA GLY A 394 1.95 -35.49 -15.92
C GLY A 394 1.40 -36.70 -16.70
N LYS A 395 1.91 -37.91 -16.41
CA LYS A 395 1.46 -39.18 -17.06
C LYS A 395 -0.05 -39.47 -16.91
N ASP A 396 -0.70 -38.90 -15.88
CA ASP A 396 -2.14 -39.05 -15.56
C ASP A 396 -3.00 -37.81 -15.88
N SER A 397 -2.48 -36.84 -16.64
CA SER A 397 -3.19 -35.59 -16.88
C SER A 397 -4.25 -35.73 -17.98
N LYS A 398 -5.54 -35.57 -17.63
CA LYS A 398 -6.70 -35.83 -18.52
C LYS A 398 -6.73 -35.01 -19.82
N ASN A 399 -6.08 -33.84 -19.87
CA ASN A 399 -6.07 -32.94 -21.03
C ASN A 399 -4.64 -32.40 -21.28
N ALA A 400 -3.70 -33.27 -21.66
CA ALA A 400 -2.38 -32.82 -22.09
C ALA A 400 -2.45 -32.36 -23.56
N ARG A 401 -2.13 -31.10 -23.82
CA ARG A 401 -2.09 -30.54 -25.18
C ARG A 401 -0.81 -29.75 -25.42
N TRP A 402 -0.35 -29.75 -26.67
CA TRP A 402 0.71 -28.87 -27.12
C TRP A 402 0.13 -27.49 -27.41
N GLU A 403 0.53 -26.49 -26.62
CA GLU A 403 -0.01 -25.14 -26.70
C GLU A 403 1.11 -24.10 -26.67
N VAL A 404 0.89 -22.99 -27.37
CA VAL A 404 1.85 -21.87 -27.37
C VAL A 404 1.56 -21.00 -26.16
N VAL A 405 2.55 -20.91 -25.27
CA VAL A 405 2.46 -20.21 -24.00
C VAL A 405 3.43 -19.04 -24.01
N PRO A 406 2.98 -17.82 -23.69
CA PRO A 406 3.87 -16.68 -23.46
C PRO A 406 4.55 -16.84 -22.09
N CYS A 407 5.86 -17.02 -22.09
CA CYS A 407 6.69 -17.16 -20.89
C CYS A 407 7.62 -15.95 -20.78
N LEU A 408 7.81 -15.42 -19.57
CA LEU A 408 8.89 -14.44 -19.33
C LEU A 408 10.26 -15.11 -19.47
N LEU A 409 11.28 -14.31 -19.78
CA LEU A 409 12.66 -14.78 -19.94
C LEU A 409 13.21 -15.44 -18.67
N ASN A 410 12.76 -15.02 -17.48
CA ASN A 410 13.11 -15.67 -16.20
C ASN A 410 12.58 -17.12 -16.04
N CYS A 411 11.77 -17.61 -16.98
CA CYS A 411 11.31 -19.00 -17.03
C CYS A 411 12.26 -19.92 -17.84
N LEU A 412 13.28 -19.36 -18.50
CA LEU A 412 14.29 -20.12 -19.24
C LEU A 412 15.20 -20.86 -18.25
N LYS A 413 15.26 -22.19 -18.34
CA LYS A 413 16.22 -23.00 -17.55
C LYS A 413 17.45 -23.39 -18.37
N ALA A 414 17.27 -23.83 -19.61
CA ALA A 414 18.34 -24.25 -20.50
C ALA A 414 17.94 -24.12 -21.98
N LEU A 415 18.93 -24.08 -22.87
CA LEU A 415 18.73 -24.10 -24.32
C LEU A 415 19.29 -25.39 -24.91
N GLY A 416 18.58 -26.00 -25.85
CA GLY A 416 19.02 -27.19 -26.57
C GLY A 416 19.91 -26.83 -27.76
N GLN A 417 20.82 -27.75 -28.10
CA GLN A 417 21.69 -27.61 -29.28
C GLN A 417 20.89 -27.72 -30.60
N LEU A 418 19.85 -28.56 -30.60
CA LEU A 418 19.04 -28.89 -31.78
C LEU A 418 17.91 -27.88 -32.02
N ARG A 419 17.48 -27.81 -33.28
CA ARG A 419 16.33 -27.02 -33.74
C ARG A 419 15.35 -27.92 -34.49
N VAL A 420 14.07 -27.75 -34.21
CA VAL A 420 12.95 -28.35 -34.93
C VAL A 420 12.58 -27.45 -36.10
N PHE A 421 12.22 -28.06 -37.23
CA PHE A 421 11.69 -27.31 -38.36
C PHE A 421 10.27 -26.81 -38.05
N LEU A 422 10.07 -25.49 -38.06
CA LEU A 422 8.77 -24.88 -37.82
C LEU A 422 8.05 -24.57 -39.14
N PRO A 423 6.76 -24.97 -39.28
CA PRO A 423 5.93 -24.53 -40.39
C PRO A 423 5.60 -23.03 -40.27
N LYS A 424 5.32 -22.36 -41.40
CA LYS A 424 5.02 -20.91 -41.44
C LYS A 424 3.73 -20.50 -40.73
N ARG A 425 2.83 -21.44 -40.44
CA ARG A 425 1.57 -21.23 -39.71
C ARG A 425 1.48 -22.31 -38.64
N LEU A 426 1.14 -21.89 -37.42
CA LEU A 426 1.07 -22.75 -36.23
C LEU A 426 -0.13 -22.34 -35.36
N GLU A 427 -1.30 -22.22 -35.98
CA GLU A 427 -2.52 -21.72 -35.33
C GLU A 427 -3.47 -22.86 -34.97
N SER A 428 -3.54 -23.90 -35.81
CA SER A 428 -4.40 -25.05 -35.60
C SER A 428 -3.87 -25.98 -34.51
N ALA A 429 -4.76 -26.69 -33.82
CA ALA A 429 -4.39 -27.70 -32.82
C ALA A 429 -3.55 -28.84 -33.44
N ASP A 430 -3.90 -29.27 -34.66
CA ASP A 430 -3.20 -30.36 -35.35
C ASP A 430 -1.77 -29.98 -35.76
N GLU A 431 -1.56 -28.71 -36.14
CA GLU A 431 -0.23 -28.18 -36.50
C GLU A 431 0.70 -28.13 -35.28
N LYS A 432 0.16 -27.68 -34.14
CA LYS A 432 0.86 -27.64 -32.86
C LYS A 432 1.21 -29.05 -32.38
N ASP A 433 0.28 -29.99 -32.48
CA ASP A 433 0.51 -31.39 -32.14
C ASP A 433 1.56 -32.04 -33.06
N GLY A 434 1.59 -31.68 -34.35
CA GLY A 434 2.61 -32.15 -35.28
C GLY A 434 4.04 -31.76 -34.87
N VAL A 435 4.25 -30.51 -34.46
CA VAL A 435 5.55 -30.06 -33.91
C VAL A 435 5.83 -30.70 -32.56
N GLY A 436 4.81 -30.86 -31.72
CA GLY A 436 4.92 -31.56 -30.44
C GLY A 436 5.38 -33.01 -30.57
N LYS A 437 4.86 -33.74 -31.57
CA LYS A 437 5.31 -35.10 -31.91
C LYS A 437 6.77 -35.13 -32.35
N ALA A 438 7.24 -34.10 -33.06
CA ALA A 438 8.66 -33.99 -33.40
C ALA A 438 9.53 -33.79 -32.14
N THR A 439 9.06 -33.03 -31.16
CA THR A 439 9.73 -32.90 -29.85
C THR A 439 9.73 -34.22 -29.08
N ASP A 440 8.60 -34.94 -29.03
CA ASP A 440 8.50 -36.26 -28.41
C ASP A 440 9.45 -37.28 -29.09
N GLU A 441 9.60 -37.21 -30.42
CA GLU A 441 10.56 -38.05 -31.19
C GLU A 441 12.02 -37.73 -30.84
N ILE A 442 12.35 -36.46 -30.62
CA ILE A 442 13.70 -36.06 -30.16
C ILE A 442 13.96 -36.61 -28.76
N SER A 443 13.01 -36.47 -27.84
CA SER A 443 13.12 -37.06 -26.50
C SER A 443 13.26 -38.59 -26.55
N ARG A 444 12.61 -39.27 -27.51
CA ARG A 444 12.76 -40.71 -27.71
C ARG A 444 14.17 -41.11 -28.18
N ARG A 445 14.82 -40.27 -28.99
CA ARG A 445 16.19 -40.52 -29.49
C ARG A 445 17.27 -40.21 -28.45
N PHE A 446 16.97 -39.36 -27.48
CA PHE A 446 17.87 -38.96 -26.40
C PHE A 446 17.28 -39.31 -25.03
N PRO A 447 17.25 -40.60 -24.64
CA PRO A 447 16.64 -41.03 -23.38
C PRO A 447 17.38 -40.50 -22.14
N ASP A 448 18.70 -40.28 -22.25
CA ASP A 448 19.54 -39.77 -21.16
C ASP A 448 19.43 -38.25 -20.96
N GLY A 449 18.75 -37.54 -21.87
CA GLY A 449 18.56 -36.10 -21.82
C GLY A 449 18.93 -35.40 -23.14
N ILE A 450 18.21 -34.34 -23.47
CA ILE A 450 18.46 -33.54 -24.69
C ILE A 450 19.78 -32.77 -24.54
N PRO A 451 20.70 -32.80 -25.53
CA PRO A 451 21.94 -32.05 -25.49
C PRO A 451 21.71 -30.54 -25.32
N MET A 452 22.28 -29.99 -24.25
CA MET A 452 22.18 -28.57 -23.89
C MET A 452 23.34 -27.76 -24.48
N LEU A 453 23.09 -26.47 -24.75
CA LEU A 453 24.16 -25.53 -25.07
C LEU A 453 24.98 -25.24 -23.82
N ASP A 454 26.28 -25.48 -23.91
CA ASP A 454 27.21 -25.16 -22.83
C ASP A 454 27.33 -23.62 -22.67
N PRO A 455 27.13 -23.06 -21.47
CA PRO A 455 27.21 -21.62 -21.24
C PRO A 455 28.58 -21.00 -21.56
N MET A 456 29.69 -21.73 -21.46
CA MET A 456 31.02 -21.21 -21.78
C MET A 456 31.43 -21.52 -23.22
N GLU A 457 31.43 -22.80 -23.60
CA GLU A 457 31.96 -23.25 -24.89
C GLU A 457 31.04 -22.90 -26.06
N ASN A 458 29.72 -22.99 -25.86
CA ASN A 458 28.76 -22.74 -26.94
C ASN A 458 28.20 -21.32 -26.89
N MET A 459 27.87 -20.81 -25.69
CA MET A 459 27.31 -19.47 -25.53
C MET A 459 28.36 -18.36 -25.42
N GLY A 460 29.62 -18.70 -25.16
CA GLY A 460 30.73 -17.75 -25.14
C GLY A 460 30.80 -16.86 -23.89
N ILE A 461 30.17 -17.24 -22.78
CA ILE A 461 30.17 -16.47 -21.53
C ILE A 461 31.52 -16.64 -20.83
N ASN A 462 32.43 -15.69 -21.05
CA ASN A 462 33.84 -15.78 -20.63
C ASN A 462 34.19 -14.97 -19.38
N ASP A 463 33.19 -14.47 -18.66
CA ASP A 463 33.37 -13.62 -17.49
C ASP A 463 34.10 -14.34 -16.34
N ASP A 464 35.04 -13.66 -15.69
CA ASP A 464 35.80 -14.21 -14.56
C ASP A 464 34.91 -14.58 -13.37
N SER A 465 33.83 -13.83 -13.15
CA SER A 465 32.82 -14.13 -12.13
C SER A 465 32.08 -15.45 -12.42
N PHE A 466 31.70 -15.66 -13.69
CA PHE A 466 30.98 -16.83 -14.14
C PHE A 466 31.86 -18.09 -14.13
N LYS A 467 33.13 -17.99 -14.55
CA LYS A 467 34.11 -19.08 -14.44
C LYS A 467 34.33 -19.53 -13.00
N LYS A 468 34.42 -18.57 -12.07
CA LYS A 468 34.51 -18.88 -10.63
C LYS A 468 33.26 -19.58 -10.11
N LEU A 469 32.08 -19.18 -10.58
CA LEU A 469 30.81 -19.82 -10.22
C LEU A 469 30.74 -21.27 -10.69
N LEU A 470 31.06 -21.53 -11.97
CA LEU A 470 31.10 -22.89 -12.52
C LEU A 470 32.13 -23.77 -11.81
N ARG A 471 33.31 -23.24 -11.51
CA ARG A 471 34.32 -23.98 -10.73
C ARG A 471 33.82 -24.35 -9.33
N LYS A 472 33.04 -23.47 -8.68
CA LYS A 472 32.40 -23.79 -7.39
C LYS A 472 31.36 -24.88 -7.53
N ILE A 473 30.52 -24.83 -8.56
CA ILE A 473 29.51 -25.87 -8.86
C ILE A 473 30.20 -27.22 -9.04
N GLU A 474 31.23 -27.31 -9.89
CA GLU A 474 31.99 -28.54 -10.15
C GLU A 474 32.62 -29.12 -8.86
N VAL A 475 33.19 -28.27 -8.01
CA VAL A 475 33.77 -28.69 -6.73
C VAL A 475 32.70 -29.20 -5.77
N LEU A 476 31.52 -28.56 -5.73
CA LEU A 476 30.42 -29.01 -4.89
C LEU A 476 29.79 -30.30 -5.42
N GLU A 477 29.64 -30.48 -6.73
CA GLU A 477 29.19 -31.75 -7.33
C GLU A 477 30.16 -32.88 -7.00
N SER A 478 31.47 -32.63 -7.12
CA SER A 478 32.50 -33.61 -6.75
C SER A 478 32.40 -34.00 -5.27
N ARG A 479 32.16 -33.03 -4.37
CA ARG A 479 31.93 -33.29 -2.94
C ARG A 479 30.63 -34.05 -2.69
N LEU A 480 29.57 -33.73 -3.44
CA LEU A 480 28.27 -34.38 -3.31
C LEU A 480 28.34 -35.86 -3.68
N VAL A 481 29.10 -36.21 -4.73
CA VAL A 481 29.31 -37.60 -5.17
C VAL A 481 30.27 -38.35 -4.25
N ALA A 482 31.28 -37.66 -3.68
CA ALA A 482 32.20 -38.24 -2.71
C ALA A 482 31.53 -38.59 -1.37
N ASN A 483 30.35 -38.02 -1.09
CA ASN A 483 29.62 -38.30 0.14
C ASN A 483 28.98 -39.71 0.10
N PRO A 484 29.16 -40.55 1.13
CA PRO A 484 28.62 -41.92 1.17
C PRO A 484 27.10 -42.01 0.99
N LEU A 485 26.36 -40.94 1.28
CA LEU A 485 24.90 -40.89 1.16
C LEU A 485 24.40 -40.73 -0.28
N HIS A 486 25.24 -40.34 -1.25
CA HIS A 486 24.79 -39.98 -2.60
C HIS A 486 24.03 -41.12 -3.32
N ASN A 487 24.53 -42.35 -3.17
CA ASN A 487 23.93 -43.55 -3.74
C ASN A 487 23.21 -44.43 -2.70
N SER A 488 23.02 -43.92 -1.48
CA SER A 488 22.39 -44.68 -0.40
C SER A 488 20.86 -44.67 -0.53
N PRO A 489 20.17 -45.82 -0.40
CA PRO A 489 18.70 -45.86 -0.40
C PRO A 489 18.07 -45.16 0.81
N LEU A 490 18.84 -44.93 1.89
CA LEU A 490 18.40 -44.24 3.10
C LEU A 490 18.39 -42.71 2.95
N LEU A 491 18.90 -42.18 1.84
CA LEU A 491 19.05 -40.74 1.64
C LEU A 491 17.73 -39.98 1.79
N ILE A 492 16.63 -40.49 1.22
CA ILE A 492 15.33 -39.81 1.21
C ILE A 492 14.78 -39.70 2.64
N GLU A 493 14.88 -40.77 3.43
CA GLU A 493 14.40 -40.78 4.83
C GLU A 493 15.22 -39.82 5.69
N LEU A 494 16.56 -39.94 5.63
CA LEU A 494 17.49 -39.09 6.39
C LEU A 494 17.36 -37.61 5.98
N TRP A 495 17.14 -37.34 4.69
CA TRP A 495 16.90 -35.99 4.18
C TRP A 495 15.63 -35.39 4.78
N ASN A 496 14.52 -36.11 4.77
CA ASN A 496 13.25 -35.62 5.31
C ASN A 496 13.35 -35.33 6.82
N GLN A 497 14.00 -36.23 7.57
CA GLN A 497 14.24 -36.03 9.00
C GLN A 497 15.14 -34.82 9.26
N TYR A 498 16.24 -34.68 8.53
CA TYR A 498 17.16 -33.55 8.68
C TYR A 498 16.53 -32.23 8.22
N SER A 499 15.72 -32.24 7.17
CA SER A 499 14.98 -31.07 6.69
C SER A 499 13.98 -30.57 7.74
N LEU A 500 13.21 -31.49 8.35
CA LEU A 500 12.31 -31.17 9.46
C LEU A 500 13.08 -30.62 10.67
N LYS A 501 14.18 -31.25 11.07
CA LYS A 501 15.05 -30.78 12.16
C LYS A 501 15.61 -29.38 11.90
N THR A 502 15.99 -29.10 10.64
CA THR A 502 16.47 -27.77 10.21
C THR A 502 15.35 -26.72 10.27
N GLN A 503 14.14 -27.06 9.80
CA GLN A 503 12.97 -26.17 9.86
C GLN A 503 12.57 -25.85 11.31
N LEU A 504 12.57 -26.86 12.19
CA LEU A 504 12.34 -26.66 13.63
C LEU A 504 13.43 -25.78 14.25
N ALA A 505 14.70 -25.95 13.87
CA ALA A 505 15.79 -25.10 14.36
C ALA A 505 15.63 -23.63 13.94
N GLU A 506 15.12 -23.38 12.73
CA GLU A 506 14.78 -22.04 12.24
C GLU A 506 13.60 -21.45 13.02
N GLN A 507 12.51 -22.20 13.21
CA GLN A 507 11.38 -21.78 14.04
C GLN A 507 11.79 -21.49 15.49
N ILE A 508 12.67 -22.32 16.08
CA ILE A 508 13.23 -22.09 17.42
C ILE A 508 14.05 -20.79 17.45
N LYS A 509 14.85 -20.52 16.42
CA LYS A 509 15.64 -19.29 16.32
C LYS A 509 14.72 -18.07 16.26
N ASP A 510 13.64 -18.13 15.48
CA ASP A 510 12.65 -17.06 15.38
C ASP A 510 11.89 -16.86 16.69
N LYS A 511 11.47 -17.94 17.36
CA LYS A 511 10.83 -17.88 18.68
C LYS A 511 11.75 -17.31 19.75
N LYS A 512 13.03 -17.69 19.78
CA LYS A 512 14.04 -17.09 20.68
C LYS A 512 14.21 -15.60 20.42
N LYS A 513 14.25 -15.20 19.14
CA LYS A 513 14.32 -13.78 18.76
C LYS A 513 13.08 -13.02 19.21
N ALA A 514 11.89 -13.60 19.07
CA ALA A 514 10.63 -13.00 19.53
C ALA A 514 10.60 -12.82 21.06
N ILE A 515 11.08 -13.80 21.83
CA ILE A 515 11.20 -13.70 23.29
C ILE A 515 12.19 -12.59 23.68
N ALA A 516 13.36 -12.55 23.03
CA ALA A 516 14.35 -11.49 23.27
C ALA A 516 13.80 -10.09 22.94
N GLN A 517 12.99 -9.96 21.89
CA GLN A 517 12.30 -8.72 21.55
C GLN A 517 11.20 -8.35 22.56
N ALA A 518 10.45 -9.33 23.08
CA ALA A 518 9.43 -9.10 24.10
C ALA A 518 10.04 -8.64 25.44
N HIS A 519 11.23 -9.15 25.79
CA HIS A 519 12.01 -8.66 26.94
C HIS A 519 12.80 -7.38 26.65
N SER A 520 12.72 -6.84 25.43
CA SER A 520 13.55 -5.72 25.03
C SER A 520 13.26 -4.48 25.87
N VAL A 521 14.33 -3.93 26.44
CA VAL A 521 14.35 -2.61 27.10
C VAL A 521 14.44 -1.46 26.09
N ALA A 522 14.13 -1.68 24.81
CA ALA A 522 14.24 -0.67 23.75
C ALA A 522 13.57 0.66 24.12
N GLN A 523 12.41 0.62 24.79
CA GLN A 523 11.72 1.81 25.25
C GLN A 523 12.50 2.57 26.35
N LEU A 524 13.22 1.87 27.24
CA LEU A 524 14.08 2.50 28.25
C LEU A 524 15.36 3.08 27.62
N ASP A 525 15.94 2.38 26.65
CA ASP A 525 17.09 2.89 25.89
C ASP A 525 16.72 4.14 25.09
N GLU A 526 15.54 4.13 24.46
CA GLU A 526 14.99 5.29 23.76
C GLU A 526 14.73 6.45 24.74
N LEU A 527 14.11 6.20 25.90
CA LEU A 527 13.90 7.21 26.95
C LEU A 527 15.22 7.84 27.38
N LYS A 528 16.26 7.04 27.60
CA LYS A 528 17.59 7.52 27.99
C LYS A 528 18.22 8.41 26.91
N SER A 529 18.08 8.02 25.64
CA SER A 529 18.53 8.80 24.49
C SER A 529 17.76 10.11 24.36
N ARG A 530 16.43 10.11 24.54
CA ARG A 530 15.59 11.31 24.57
C ARG A 530 15.94 12.25 25.73
N LYS A 531 16.14 11.72 26.95
CA LYS A 531 16.63 12.51 28.11
C LYS A 531 17.99 13.14 27.84
N ARG A 532 18.86 12.52 27.03
CA ARG A 532 20.14 13.11 26.60
C ARG A 532 19.94 14.32 25.69
N VAL A 533 18.99 14.26 24.75
CA VAL A 533 18.63 15.41 23.91
C VAL A 533 18.09 16.55 24.77
N LEU A 534 17.17 16.26 25.68
CA LEU A 534 16.59 17.25 26.58
C LEU A 534 17.65 17.97 27.43
N ARG A 535 18.66 17.25 27.93
CA ARG A 535 19.80 17.86 28.65
C ARG A 535 20.65 18.75 27.75
N ARG A 536 21.02 18.26 26.56
CA ARG A 536 21.88 19.01 25.62
C ARG A 536 21.23 20.30 25.12
N LEU A 537 19.91 20.31 24.96
CA LEU A 537 19.15 21.49 24.52
C LEU A 537 18.69 22.39 25.69
N GLY A 538 19.01 22.02 26.94
CA GLY A 538 18.68 22.80 28.13
C GLY A 538 17.19 22.80 28.51
N PHE A 539 16.46 21.76 28.13
CA PHE A 539 15.08 21.55 28.59
C PHE A 539 15.05 20.96 30.01
N ILE A 540 16.04 20.13 30.35
CA ILE A 540 16.24 19.61 31.70
C ILE A 540 17.70 19.77 32.09
N ASN A 541 17.99 19.86 33.38
CA ASN A 541 19.36 19.87 33.88
C ASN A 541 19.91 18.44 34.11
N ASP A 542 21.16 18.34 34.60
CA ASP A 542 21.82 17.06 34.85
C ASP A 542 21.17 16.24 35.99
N ALA A 543 20.41 16.89 36.87
CA ALA A 543 19.59 16.24 37.89
C ALA A 543 18.20 15.82 37.35
N GLU A 544 17.98 15.89 36.04
CA GLU A 544 16.73 15.58 35.34
C GLU A 544 15.52 16.45 35.76
N VAL A 545 15.79 17.62 36.36
CA VAL A 545 14.75 18.58 36.74
C VAL A 545 14.41 19.48 35.56
N VAL A 546 13.11 19.73 35.37
CA VAL A 546 12.58 20.54 34.26
C VAL A 546 12.93 22.02 34.38
N GLU A 547 13.50 22.57 33.31
CA GLU A 547 13.83 23.99 33.20
C GLU A 547 12.66 24.80 32.59
N MET A 548 12.80 26.13 32.52
CA MET A 548 11.76 26.99 31.94
C MET A 548 11.41 26.63 30.49
N LYS A 549 12.40 26.24 29.68
CA LYS A 549 12.17 25.78 28.30
C LYS A 549 11.27 24.54 28.24
N ALA A 550 11.44 23.61 29.17
CA ALA A 550 10.58 22.43 29.28
C ALA A 550 9.14 22.78 29.66
N ARG A 551 8.95 23.73 30.58
CA ARG A 551 7.60 24.18 30.96
C ARG A 551 6.84 24.76 29.78
N VAL A 552 7.52 25.55 28.94
CA VAL A 552 6.97 26.09 27.68
C VAL A 552 6.63 24.96 26.70
N ALA A 553 7.53 23.98 26.51
CA ALA A 553 7.26 22.83 25.64
C ALA A 553 6.11 21.93 26.12
N CYS A 554 5.83 21.88 27.43
CA CYS A 554 4.71 21.11 27.98
C CYS A 554 3.34 21.65 27.54
N GLU A 555 3.23 22.95 27.24
CA GLU A 555 1.99 23.60 26.80
C GLU A 555 1.72 23.39 25.29
N ILE A 556 2.71 22.90 24.53
CA ILE A 556 2.60 22.66 23.09
C ILE A 556 2.24 21.19 22.85
N SER A 557 1.04 20.93 22.33
CA SER A 557 0.51 19.57 22.12
C SER A 557 -0.01 19.30 20.69
N SER A 558 -0.31 20.35 19.91
CA SER A 558 -0.97 20.21 18.60
C SER A 558 -0.07 19.71 17.46
N THR A 559 1.25 19.67 17.70
CA THR A 559 2.28 19.39 16.70
C THR A 559 3.12 18.20 17.16
N GLU A 560 3.02 17.08 16.44
CA GLU A 560 3.82 15.90 16.74
C GLU A 560 5.29 16.15 16.38
N GLY A 561 6.21 15.92 17.32
CA GLY A 561 7.65 15.97 17.09
C GLY A 561 8.28 17.37 17.00
N HIS A 562 7.50 18.45 17.12
CA HIS A 562 7.99 19.83 17.02
C HIS A 562 7.91 20.63 18.32
N GLU A 563 7.58 19.99 19.44
CA GLU A 563 7.39 20.69 20.72
C GLU A 563 8.71 21.33 21.18
N LEU A 564 9.85 20.64 20.96
CA LEU A 564 11.18 21.17 21.22
C LEU A 564 11.52 22.34 20.29
N LEU A 565 11.21 22.22 19.00
CA LEU A 565 11.54 23.23 18.01
C LEU A 565 10.77 24.53 18.26
N LEU A 566 9.47 24.44 18.53
CA LEU A 566 8.63 25.61 18.83
C LEU A 566 9.05 26.30 20.14
N ALA A 567 9.38 25.53 21.18
CA ALA A 567 9.92 26.09 22.41
C ALA A 567 11.30 26.76 22.20
N GLU A 568 12.18 26.16 21.39
CA GLU A 568 13.48 26.74 21.03
C GLU A 568 13.32 28.08 20.30
N LEU A 569 12.42 28.13 19.31
CA LEU A 569 12.12 29.35 18.56
C LEU A 569 11.55 30.46 19.46
N LEU A 570 10.71 30.11 20.42
CA LEU A 570 10.16 31.07 21.37
C LEU A 570 11.26 31.68 22.27
N PHE A 571 12.16 30.86 22.79
CA PHE A 571 13.28 31.33 23.62
C PHE A 571 14.34 32.11 22.83
N ASN A 572 14.54 31.79 21.55
CA ASN A 572 15.42 32.54 20.65
C ASN A 572 14.84 33.89 20.21
N ARG A 573 13.67 34.29 20.75
CA ARG A 573 12.95 35.53 20.42
C ARG A 573 12.62 35.67 18.93
N PHE A 574 12.49 34.54 18.24
CA PHE A 574 12.24 34.50 16.79
C PHE A 574 10.92 35.21 16.41
N PHE A 575 9.88 35.06 17.23
CA PHE A 575 8.56 35.65 16.97
C PHE A 575 8.44 37.13 17.36
N ASN A 576 9.45 37.71 18.03
CA ASN A 576 9.39 39.09 18.54
C ASN A 576 9.39 40.13 17.42
N GLU A 577 10.15 39.91 16.35
CA GLU A 577 10.26 40.85 15.22
C GLU A 577 9.17 40.65 14.15
N LEU A 578 8.34 39.62 14.31
CA LEU A 578 7.35 39.24 13.31
C LEU A 578 6.00 39.90 13.57
N SER A 579 5.26 40.17 12.50
CA SER A 579 3.86 40.61 12.59
C SER A 579 2.94 39.44 12.96
N PRO A 580 1.76 39.71 13.56
CA PRO A 580 0.80 38.66 13.90
C PRO A 580 0.40 37.77 12.72
N GLU A 581 0.28 38.34 11.52
CA GLU A 581 -0.03 37.61 10.29
C GLU A 581 1.09 36.64 9.92
N ILE A 582 2.34 37.11 9.98
CA ILE A 582 3.52 36.30 9.64
C ILE A 582 3.72 35.18 10.67
N CYS A 583 3.41 35.42 11.95
CA CYS A 583 3.40 34.37 12.98
C CYS A 583 2.47 33.22 12.61
N ALA A 584 1.22 33.51 12.19
CA ALA A 584 0.28 32.48 11.75
C ALA A 584 0.80 31.71 10.53
N CYS A 585 1.43 32.40 9.59
CA CYS A 585 2.00 31.78 8.39
C CYS A 585 3.09 30.77 8.75
N ILE A 586 4.02 31.14 9.63
CA ILE A 586 5.11 30.25 10.02
C ILE A 586 4.58 29.07 10.84
N LEU A 587 3.63 29.31 11.75
CA LEU A 587 3.02 28.24 12.53
C LEU A 587 2.23 27.24 11.67
N SER A 588 1.78 27.65 10.47
CA SER A 588 1.16 26.73 9.52
C SER A 588 2.09 25.62 9.02
N CYS A 589 3.41 25.77 9.16
CA CYS A 589 4.37 24.74 8.74
C CYS A 589 4.38 23.49 9.62
N PHE A 590 3.79 23.56 10.83
CA PHE A 590 3.88 22.51 11.85
C PHE A 590 2.60 21.67 12.00
N ILE A 591 1.51 22.04 11.32
CA ILE A 591 0.16 21.51 11.58
C ILE A 591 -0.33 20.49 10.55
N PHE A 592 0.42 20.24 9.47
CA PHE A 592 -0.02 19.36 8.39
C PHE A 592 1.12 18.55 7.78
N ASP A 593 0.77 17.36 7.28
CA ASP A 593 1.68 16.44 6.59
C ASP A 593 1.21 16.08 5.17
N GLU A 594 0.00 16.50 4.79
CA GLU A 594 -0.51 16.29 3.42
C GLU A 594 0.41 16.99 2.40
N LYS A 595 0.78 16.30 1.31
CA LYS A 595 1.53 16.91 0.21
C LYS A 595 0.63 17.88 -0.55
N ILE A 596 1.06 19.13 -0.63
CA ILE A 596 0.33 20.20 -1.31
C ILE A 596 1.19 20.71 -2.46
N GLU A 597 0.55 20.97 -3.59
CA GLU A 597 1.19 21.66 -4.72
C GLU A 597 0.73 23.11 -4.71
N THR A 598 1.68 24.03 -4.77
CA THR A 598 1.40 25.46 -4.75
C THR A 598 2.49 26.22 -5.50
N GLN A 599 2.25 27.51 -5.74
CA GLN A 599 3.24 28.41 -6.33
C GLN A 599 4.41 28.64 -5.39
N ALA A 600 5.55 29.07 -5.93
CA ALA A 600 6.75 29.34 -5.14
C ALA A 600 6.51 30.42 -4.07
N LEU A 601 7.13 30.20 -2.90
CA LEU A 601 7.04 31.09 -1.75
C LEU A 601 7.73 32.44 -2.03
N LYS A 602 7.13 33.55 -1.60
CA LYS A 602 7.78 34.87 -1.69
C LYS A 602 8.97 34.95 -0.75
N GLU A 603 9.98 35.74 -1.12
CA GLU A 603 11.21 35.89 -0.32
C GLU A 603 10.96 36.36 1.12
N GLU A 604 9.94 37.19 1.35
CA GLU A 604 9.53 37.67 2.68
C GLU A 604 9.20 36.50 3.64
N LEU A 605 8.54 35.45 3.14
CA LEU A 605 8.20 34.25 3.90
C LEU A 605 9.29 33.18 3.82
N ALA A 606 10.08 33.17 2.74
CA ALA A 606 11.15 32.20 2.55
C ALA A 606 12.32 32.41 3.52
N LYS A 607 12.58 33.65 3.95
CA LYS A 607 13.61 33.95 4.96
C LYS A 607 13.31 33.31 6.32
N PRO A 608 12.17 33.58 6.99
CA PRO A 608 11.85 32.93 8.26
C PRO A 608 11.68 31.42 8.12
N TYR A 609 11.19 30.92 6.97
CA TYR A 609 11.11 29.48 6.71
C TYR A 609 12.50 28.80 6.71
N ARG A 610 13.50 29.41 6.06
CA ARG A 610 14.88 28.90 6.08
C ARG A 610 15.49 28.88 7.49
N GLU A 611 15.15 29.86 8.31
CA GLU A 611 15.63 29.94 9.69
C GLU A 611 15.06 28.82 10.58
N ILE A 612 13.76 28.54 10.48
CA ILE A 612 13.17 27.40 11.21
C ILE A 612 13.70 26.06 10.71
N GLN A 613 13.99 25.92 9.41
CA GLN A 613 14.63 24.72 8.86
C GLN A 613 16.05 24.52 9.39
N ALA A 614 16.81 25.61 9.54
CA ALA A 614 18.15 25.55 10.13
C ALA A 614 18.07 25.10 11.60
N GLN A 615 17.13 25.64 12.38
CA GLN A 615 16.91 25.19 13.76
C GLN A 615 16.44 23.74 13.85
N ALA A 616 15.56 23.30 12.96
CA ALA A 616 15.14 21.91 12.87
C ALA A 616 16.33 20.97 12.61
N ARG A 617 17.26 21.37 11.72
CA ARG A 617 18.48 20.60 11.43
C ARG A 617 19.40 20.50 12.66
N ILE A 618 19.52 21.56 13.46
CA ILE A 618 20.29 21.53 14.71
C ILE A 618 19.70 20.49 15.68
N ILE A 619 18.38 20.49 15.89
CA ILE A 619 17.71 19.54 16.78
C ILE A 619 17.85 18.11 16.24
N ALA A 620 17.68 17.89 14.94
CA ALA A 620 17.85 16.58 14.32
C ALA A 620 19.28 16.04 14.51
N LYS A 621 20.29 16.89 14.29
CA LYS A 621 21.69 16.53 14.50
C LYS A 621 21.98 16.16 15.95
N VAL A 622 21.51 16.95 16.91
CA VAL A 622 21.66 16.64 18.35
C VAL A 622 20.94 15.34 18.72
N SER A 623 19.81 15.05 18.08
CA SER A 623 19.04 13.80 18.27
C SER A 623 19.79 12.59 17.72
N ALA A 624 20.34 12.68 16.51
CA ALA A 624 21.16 11.64 15.89
C ALA A 624 22.44 11.36 16.70
N GLU A 625 23.15 12.41 17.14
CA GLU A 625 24.32 12.28 18.03
C GLU A 625 23.97 11.66 19.40
N SER A 626 22.70 11.72 19.78
CA SER A 626 22.17 11.12 21.01
C SER A 626 21.69 9.67 20.81
N LYS A 627 22.00 9.05 19.66
CA LYS A 627 21.63 7.66 19.28
C LYS A 627 20.13 7.44 19.05
N LEU A 628 19.40 8.48 18.67
CA LEU A 628 18.04 8.31 18.13
C LEU A 628 18.11 8.10 16.61
N ASP A 629 17.22 7.26 16.11
CA ASP A 629 17.09 7.01 14.68
C ASP A 629 16.28 8.15 14.04
N VAL A 630 16.98 9.24 13.70
CA VAL A 630 16.39 10.42 13.07
C VAL A 630 17.23 10.80 11.86
N ASN A 631 16.60 10.79 10.69
CA ASN A 631 17.20 11.33 9.48
C ASN A 631 17.04 12.86 9.46
N GLU A 632 18.16 13.58 9.35
CA GLU A 632 18.15 15.04 9.34
C GLU A 632 17.30 15.64 8.21
N ASP A 633 17.40 15.07 7.01
CA ASP A 633 16.71 15.60 5.84
C ASP A 633 15.21 15.30 5.89
N GLU A 634 14.82 14.11 6.37
CA GLU A 634 13.40 13.79 6.57
C GLU A 634 12.77 14.67 7.65
N TYR A 635 13.48 14.92 8.76
CA TYR A 635 12.98 15.80 9.83
C TYR A 635 12.79 17.23 9.33
N VAL A 636 13.72 17.78 8.54
CA VAL A 636 13.55 19.12 7.95
C VAL A 636 12.42 19.15 6.92
N GLN A 637 12.26 18.08 6.13
CA GLN A 637 11.18 17.96 5.14
C GLN A 637 9.80 17.79 5.76
N SER A 638 9.70 17.44 7.04
CA SER A 638 8.41 17.41 7.75
C SER A 638 7.75 18.79 7.81
N LEU A 639 8.54 19.87 7.84
CA LEU A 639 8.06 21.26 7.84
C LEU A 639 7.58 21.66 6.45
N LYS A 640 6.27 21.89 6.30
CA LYS A 640 5.64 22.15 4.99
C LYS A 640 5.31 23.63 4.79
N TRP A 641 5.94 24.29 3.82
CA TRP A 641 5.75 25.72 3.54
C TRP A 641 4.51 26.05 2.69
N GLN A 642 3.87 25.04 2.10
CA GLN A 642 2.94 25.22 0.99
C GLN A 642 1.64 25.97 1.35
N LEU A 643 1.29 26.05 2.63
CA LEU A 643 0.13 26.83 3.11
C LEU A 643 0.47 28.22 3.61
N MET A 644 1.75 28.61 3.67
CA MET A 644 2.15 29.91 4.24
C MET A 644 1.47 31.09 3.53
N GLU A 645 1.49 31.13 2.19
CA GLU A 645 0.83 32.19 1.41
C GLU A 645 -0.70 32.15 1.55
N THR A 646 -1.26 30.95 1.68
CA THR A 646 -2.70 30.71 1.84
C THR A 646 -3.18 31.27 3.19
N VAL A 647 -2.42 31.01 4.25
CA VAL A 647 -2.66 31.53 5.60
C VAL A 647 -2.43 33.03 5.66
N LEU A 648 -1.43 33.57 4.96
CA LEU A 648 -1.18 35.01 4.88
C LEU A 648 -2.37 35.76 4.29
N ALA A 649 -2.86 35.29 3.15
CA ALA A 649 -4.05 35.85 2.49
C ALA A 649 -5.27 35.82 3.43
N TRP A 650 -5.44 34.74 4.20
CA TRP A 650 -6.51 34.63 5.20
C TRP A 650 -6.33 35.63 6.34
N ALA A 651 -5.14 35.73 6.92
CA ALA A 651 -4.86 36.66 8.01
C ALA A 651 -5.02 38.13 7.59
N GLN A 652 -4.83 38.43 6.29
CA GLN A 652 -5.04 39.77 5.70
C GLN A 652 -6.50 40.10 5.37
N GLY A 653 -7.45 39.19 5.65
CA GLY A 653 -8.88 39.44 5.44
C GLY A 653 -9.41 39.08 4.04
N ARG A 654 -8.66 38.34 3.22
CA ARG A 654 -9.17 37.90 1.90
C ARG A 654 -10.32 36.88 2.03
N PRO A 655 -11.30 36.86 1.12
CA PRO A 655 -12.43 35.94 1.20
C PRO A 655 -11.99 34.49 0.99
N PHE A 656 -12.70 33.55 1.63
CA PHE A 656 -12.35 32.11 1.59
C PHE A 656 -12.34 31.54 0.17
N SER A 657 -13.21 32.04 -0.70
CA SER A 657 -13.31 31.66 -2.11
C SER A 657 -12.06 31.96 -2.94
N GLU A 658 -11.28 32.99 -2.56
CA GLU A 658 -10.00 33.32 -3.20
C GLU A 658 -8.90 32.36 -2.73
N ILE A 659 -8.89 32.07 -1.44
CA ILE A 659 -7.89 31.22 -0.79
C ILE A 659 -7.96 29.79 -1.29
N CYS A 660 -9.18 29.27 -1.51
CA CYS A 660 -9.39 27.95 -2.10
C CYS A 660 -8.83 27.84 -3.54
N LYS A 661 -8.62 28.96 -4.24
CA LYS A 661 -8.01 28.96 -5.59
C LYS A 661 -6.48 29.00 -5.56
N MET A 662 -5.88 29.36 -4.42
CA MET A 662 -4.42 29.46 -4.27
C MET A 662 -3.77 28.08 -4.09
N THR A 663 -4.55 27.07 -3.69
CA THR A 663 -4.06 25.73 -3.36
C THR A 663 -4.98 24.66 -3.95
N ASN A 664 -4.44 23.44 -4.14
CA ASN A 664 -5.21 22.27 -4.55
C ASN A 664 -5.82 21.49 -3.37
N VAL A 665 -5.70 22.01 -2.14
CA VAL A 665 -6.27 21.40 -0.93
C VAL A 665 -7.79 21.51 -0.94
N TYR A 666 -8.45 20.42 -0.52
CA TYR A 666 -9.88 20.38 -0.29
C TYR A 666 -10.32 21.42 0.76
N GLU A 667 -11.44 22.09 0.51
CA GLU A 667 -11.93 23.19 1.35
C GLU A 667 -12.14 22.77 2.82
N GLY A 668 -12.68 21.57 3.06
CA GLY A 668 -12.84 21.02 4.41
C GLY A 668 -11.53 20.58 5.07
N SER A 669 -10.54 20.14 4.29
CA SER A 669 -9.18 19.94 4.80
C SER A 669 -8.60 21.28 5.27
N LEU A 670 -8.75 22.35 4.48
CA LEU A 670 -8.24 23.67 4.81
C LEU A 670 -8.85 24.23 6.10
N ILE A 671 -10.17 24.12 6.30
CA ILE A 671 -10.83 24.52 7.56
C ILE A 671 -10.28 23.75 8.75
N ARG A 672 -10.09 22.44 8.61
CA ARG A 672 -9.53 21.60 9.70
C ARG A 672 -8.11 22.04 10.06
N LEU A 673 -7.30 22.38 9.06
CA LEU A 673 -5.95 22.91 9.27
C LEU A 673 -6.00 24.27 9.95
N PHE A 674 -6.88 25.19 9.55
CA PHE A 674 -7.04 26.45 10.27
C PHE A 674 -7.49 26.28 11.72
N ARG A 675 -8.35 25.30 12.03
CA ARG A 675 -8.71 24.98 13.42
C ARG A 675 -7.53 24.39 14.21
N ARG A 676 -6.68 23.57 13.58
CA ARG A 676 -5.43 23.12 14.21
C ARG A 676 -4.46 24.27 14.43
N LEU A 677 -4.40 25.23 13.50
CA LEU A 677 -3.60 26.44 13.65
C LEU A 677 -4.13 27.33 14.78
N GLU A 678 -5.44 27.47 14.90
CA GLU A 678 -6.11 28.19 16.00
C GLU A 678 -5.71 27.60 17.35
N GLU A 679 -5.77 26.28 17.49
CA GLU A 679 -5.37 25.58 18.70
C GLU A 679 -3.88 25.73 18.99
N LEU A 680 -3.02 25.63 17.96
CA LEU A 680 -1.58 25.88 18.12
C LEU A 680 -1.29 27.32 18.56
N LEU A 681 -1.96 28.32 17.98
CA LEU A 681 -1.82 29.73 18.39
C LEU A 681 -2.23 29.93 19.85
N ARG A 682 -3.31 29.28 20.29
CA ARG A 682 -3.75 29.31 21.70
C ARG A 682 -2.69 28.69 22.63
N GLN A 683 -2.12 27.55 22.24
CA GLN A 683 -1.05 26.89 22.98
C GLN A 683 0.21 27.75 23.04
N MET A 684 0.59 28.42 21.94
CA MET A 684 1.73 29.34 21.90
C MET A 684 1.51 30.59 22.78
N ALA A 685 0.27 31.10 22.88
CA ALA A 685 -0.07 32.18 23.79
C ALA A 685 0.10 31.78 25.27
N GLU A 686 -0.37 30.59 25.66
CA GLU A 686 -0.14 30.04 27.00
C GLU A 686 1.34 29.76 27.27
N ALA A 687 2.07 29.26 26.28
CA ALA A 687 3.51 29.04 26.36
C ALA A 687 4.26 30.37 26.59
N ALA A 688 3.87 31.46 25.90
CA ALA A 688 4.41 32.80 26.11
C ALA A 688 4.08 33.37 27.51
N ARG A 689 2.87 33.09 28.02
CA ARG A 689 2.49 33.43 29.40
C ARG A 689 3.38 32.74 30.43
N VAL A 690 3.64 31.44 30.25
CA VAL A 690 4.54 30.65 31.13
C VAL A 690 5.98 31.16 31.05
N MET A 691 6.43 31.62 29.88
CA MET A 691 7.73 32.25 29.70
C MET A 691 7.84 33.63 30.37
N GLY A 692 6.71 34.28 30.67
CA GLY A 692 6.64 35.61 31.28
C GLY A 692 6.68 36.76 30.27
N SER A 693 6.38 36.51 28.99
CA SER A 693 6.32 37.55 27.94
C SER A 693 4.88 37.85 27.55
N GLU A 694 4.30 38.89 28.14
CA GLU A 694 2.94 39.34 27.80
C GLU A 694 2.85 39.85 26.36
N GLU A 695 3.89 40.52 25.85
CA GLU A 695 3.91 41.02 24.47
C GLU A 695 3.73 39.89 23.43
N LEU A 696 4.41 38.74 23.62
CA LEU A 696 4.26 37.59 22.72
C LEU A 696 2.91 36.93 22.87
N LYS A 697 2.37 36.86 24.09
CA LYS A 697 1.02 36.35 24.35
C LYS A 697 -0.01 37.19 23.57
N ASP A 698 0.01 38.51 23.74
CA ASP A 698 -0.92 39.41 23.07
C ASP A 698 -0.76 39.35 21.54
N LYS A 699 0.47 39.17 21.05
CA LYS A 699 0.75 38.96 19.62
C LYS A 699 0.09 37.68 19.09
N PHE A 700 0.18 36.57 19.82
CA PHE A 700 -0.47 35.31 19.43
C PHE A 700 -1.99 35.40 19.55
N GLU A 701 -2.53 36.10 20.55
CA GLU A 701 -3.98 36.37 20.66
C GLU A 701 -4.49 37.27 19.52
N LEU A 702 -3.71 38.29 19.12
CA LEU A 702 -4.04 39.11 17.97
C LEU A 702 -3.98 38.29 16.67
N SER A 703 -2.95 37.45 16.50
CA SER A 703 -2.83 36.52 15.38
C SER A 703 -4.03 35.57 15.32
N LEU A 704 -4.44 35.02 16.46
CA LEU A 704 -5.61 34.17 16.63
C LEU A 704 -6.88 34.87 16.14
N SER A 705 -7.08 36.14 16.51
CA SER A 705 -8.25 36.93 16.08
C SER A 705 -8.31 37.15 14.56
N LYS A 706 -7.15 37.22 13.88
CA LYS A 706 -7.06 37.36 12.41
C LYS A 706 -7.39 36.07 11.67
N ILE A 707 -7.10 34.91 12.29
CA ILE A 707 -7.40 33.59 11.71
C ILE A 707 -8.83 33.14 12.03
N ARG A 708 -9.34 33.46 13.23
CA ARG A 708 -10.68 33.03 13.68
C ARG A 708 -11.77 33.97 13.18
N ARG A 709 -12.20 33.78 11.93
CA ARG A 709 -13.31 34.53 11.31
C ARG A 709 -14.14 33.68 10.34
N ASP A 710 -15.32 34.18 9.99
CA ASP A 710 -16.23 33.64 8.97
C ASP A 710 -16.42 32.11 9.03
N ILE A 711 -16.28 31.40 7.90
CA ILE A 711 -16.48 29.95 7.80
C ILE A 711 -15.57 29.11 8.71
N VAL A 712 -14.42 29.65 9.15
CA VAL A 712 -13.50 28.93 10.05
C VAL A 712 -14.05 28.87 11.47
N SER A 713 -14.74 29.92 11.92
CA SER A 713 -15.36 30.01 13.25
C SER A 713 -16.74 29.35 13.34
N PHE A 714 -17.23 28.73 12.26
CA PHE A 714 -18.52 28.05 12.22
C PHE A 714 -18.62 26.90 13.24
N ASN A 715 -19.67 26.90 14.06
CA ASN A 715 -19.93 25.82 15.03
C ASN A 715 -20.69 24.67 14.37
N SER A 716 -20.53 23.44 14.88
CA SER A 716 -21.21 22.24 14.36
C SER A 716 -22.74 22.39 14.42
N LEU A 717 -23.47 21.80 13.46
CA LEU A 717 -24.93 21.67 13.47
C LEU A 717 -25.46 20.75 14.59
N TYR A 718 -24.58 20.00 15.24
CA TYR A 718 -24.91 19.17 16.40
C TYR A 718 -24.86 19.92 17.73
N LEU A 719 -24.41 21.19 17.74
CA LEU A 719 -24.28 22.08 18.89
C LEU A 719 -25.17 23.31 18.71
#